data_AF-A0A2S2NUX8-F1
#
_entry.id   AF-A0A2S2NUX8-F1
#
_cell.length_a   1.000
_cell.length_b   1.000
_cell.length_c   1.000
_cell.angle_alpha   90.00
_cell.angle_beta   90.00
_cell.angle_gamma   90.00
#
_symmetry.space_group_name_H-M   'P 1'
#
loop_
_entity.id
_entity.type
_entity.pdbx_description
1 polymer ?
#
loop_
_entity_poly.entity_id
_entity_poly.type
_entity_poly.pdbx_seq_one_letter_code
_entity_poly.pdbx_strand_id
1 'polypeptide(L)'
;MTAYAFLAAVLACTAAVSFAGGSAVFQSGAYDNVVVAIKDSVPVANCKIIVNNVEAAFTSGSKSLHEALSGKAYFRSVTVMLPLNWPDHCVGHLRGIVSSQGETPDVHIGLPHPVHGDALWTQQSQGCGRPGDGIYSSYRLFQEPRELGKELTKQWAKYRYGVFDEVGYAGDAVYPSCYASETSPAEVNGCSDKPISQTRACDSINTTTLVHPEAKTSLMFSTAPQVTKFCDASSHDRYAPTKQNALCGRRSIMEVINTHPDFTKGVNLSGNQNLTPTFIFKKEMLTRYVVVIEDTKDMMERESWSFLRLAIRKWAVHDLPANTEVGLVSANDSSANRLHGLSRLQTSDARDQVASNIPYSTGDSRLPACLACALKEAIQMLETRASNSGPASSVIVVIAAGTSTYTPELVKQVSEAKDKNIRLATITYPMINRLKSLDWMADKTGGVSFTVTENRYNMATSYLSTYFKLTNVMRNIMETYYQGNKGDLPVEIHRRELTDDGRTVVTGSFVLEDHMGEPAKFTVYTHNTENPLIRAITLTSPSQRVYSTRSDSLLSLKMLSVPAAINETGTWTYHIERFQGSPQPHYVQVMAKPLSKNSPVVRARAWTSGTTNPLTIYAEVKRGDYPVLGAKVEVSVIRPGLNGSNAHREKFDLLDTGSGGQYDL
;
A
#
# COMPACT_ATOMS: atom_id res chain seq x y z
N MET A 1 -33.36 49.14 39.60
CA MET A 1 -32.44 48.13 40.17
C MET A 1 -33.20 46.82 40.20
N THR A 2 -32.86 45.72 39.53
CA THR A 2 -31.66 45.23 38.84
C THR A 2 -32.14 44.03 38.00
N ALA A 3 -32.11 44.16 36.66
CA ALA A 3 -31.25 43.40 35.75
C ALA A 3 -31.56 41.88 35.64
N TYR A 4 -32.39 41.52 34.66
CA TYR A 4 -32.48 40.16 34.10
C TYR A 4 -31.41 40.01 33.00
N ALA A 5 -30.42 39.15 33.22
CA ALA A 5 -29.41 38.80 32.23
C ALA A 5 -29.94 37.70 31.31
N PHE A 6 -30.21 38.06 30.05
CA PHE A 6 -30.41 37.09 28.96
C PHE A 6 -29.05 36.55 28.53
N LEU A 7 -28.78 35.27 28.83
CA LEU A 7 -27.62 34.55 28.28
C LEU A 7 -28.01 34.02 26.90
N ALA A 8 -27.59 34.71 25.84
CA ALA A 8 -27.67 34.20 24.47
C ALA A 8 -26.61 33.11 24.28
N ALA A 9 -27.02 31.85 24.26
CA ALA A 9 -26.17 30.74 23.86
C ALA A 9 -25.93 30.83 22.35
N VAL A 10 -24.76 31.37 21.97
CA VAL A 10 -24.25 31.29 20.61
C VAL A 10 -23.90 29.83 20.32
N LEU A 11 -24.78 29.13 19.61
CA LEU A 11 -24.49 27.84 19.00
C LEU A 11 -23.42 28.07 17.92
N ALA A 12 -22.15 27.99 18.31
CA ALA A 12 -21.05 27.85 17.37
C ALA A 12 -21.15 26.44 16.74
N CYS A 13 -21.89 26.35 15.64
CA CYS A 13 -21.93 25.18 14.78
C CYS A 13 -20.55 25.06 14.10
N THR A 14 -19.59 24.47 14.81
CA THR A 14 -18.35 23.99 14.21
C THR A 14 -18.72 22.73 13.45
N ALA A 15 -18.99 22.90 12.15
CA ALA A 15 -19.04 21.77 11.23
C ALA A 15 -17.64 21.14 11.20
N ALA A 16 -17.41 20.16 12.07
CA ALA A 16 -16.28 19.26 11.95
C ALA A 16 -16.49 18.45 10.67
N VAL A 17 -15.93 18.96 9.57
CA VAL A 17 -15.88 18.23 8.30
C VAL A 17 -14.94 17.05 8.55
N SER A 18 -15.52 15.88 8.83
CA SER A 18 -14.79 14.60 8.78
C SER A 18 -14.37 14.38 7.33
N PHE A 19 -13.12 14.70 7.02
CA PHE A 19 -12.53 14.40 5.72
C PHE A 19 -12.34 12.89 5.60
N ALA A 20 -12.82 12.32 4.51
CA ALA A 20 -12.69 10.90 4.22
C ALA A 20 -11.20 10.53 4.01
N GLY A 21 -10.69 9.56 4.76
CA GLY A 21 -9.31 9.06 4.77
C GLY A 21 -9.05 8.03 3.66
N GLY A 22 -9.40 8.38 2.43
CA GLY A 22 -9.02 7.68 1.20
C GLY A 22 -8.33 8.65 0.22
N SER A 23 -7.86 8.13 -0.93
CA SER A 23 -7.34 8.93 -2.06
C SER A 23 -8.31 10.05 -2.45
N ALA A 24 -7.80 11.07 -3.16
CA ALA A 24 -8.57 12.23 -3.60
C ALA A 24 -10.00 11.92 -4.06
N VAL A 25 -10.96 12.55 -3.40
CA VAL A 25 -12.39 12.37 -3.64
C VAL A 25 -12.90 13.49 -4.53
N PHE A 26 -13.52 13.14 -5.66
CA PHE A 26 -14.15 14.12 -6.53
C PHE A 26 -15.59 14.40 -6.08
N GLN A 27 -15.89 15.64 -5.70
CA GLN A 27 -17.22 16.06 -5.30
C GLN A 27 -17.53 17.47 -5.79
N SER A 28 -18.66 17.62 -6.48
CA SER A 28 -19.18 18.93 -6.92
C SER A 28 -18.15 19.78 -7.69
N GLY A 29 -17.38 19.16 -8.59
CA GLY A 29 -16.39 19.86 -9.42
C GLY A 29 -15.07 20.20 -8.70
N ALA A 30 -14.78 19.53 -7.58
CA ALA A 30 -13.55 19.73 -6.83
C ALA A 30 -12.97 18.39 -6.32
N TYR A 31 -11.65 18.34 -6.18
CA TYR A 31 -10.92 17.27 -5.52
C TYR A 31 -10.66 17.62 -4.06
N ASP A 32 -11.16 16.79 -3.16
CA ASP A 32 -10.87 16.87 -1.73
C ASP A 32 -9.87 15.82 -1.29
N ASN A 33 -9.15 16.14 -0.21
CA ASN A 33 -8.18 15.27 0.43
C ASN A 33 -7.14 14.72 -0.57
N VAL A 34 -6.58 15.59 -1.40
CA VAL A 34 -5.40 15.22 -2.20
C VAL A 34 -4.22 15.07 -1.25
N VAL A 35 -3.59 13.90 -1.21
CA VAL A 35 -2.58 13.59 -0.18
C VAL A 35 -1.18 13.70 -0.77
N VAL A 36 -0.35 14.53 -0.14
CA VAL A 36 1.06 14.72 -0.49
C VAL A 36 1.92 14.22 0.66
N ALA A 37 2.73 13.20 0.43
CA ALA A 37 3.64 12.68 1.44
C ALA A 37 5.08 13.08 1.18
N ILE A 38 5.67 13.79 2.14
CA ILE A 38 7.09 14.06 2.20
C ILE A 38 7.73 12.90 2.97
N LYS A 39 8.66 12.17 2.34
CA LYS A 39 9.30 10.99 2.93
C LYS A 39 10.29 11.36 4.03
N ASP A 40 10.45 10.49 5.02
CA ASP A 40 11.43 10.63 6.12
C ASP A 40 12.89 10.75 5.66
N SER A 41 13.19 10.34 4.43
CA SER A 41 14.49 10.50 3.80
C SER A 41 14.81 11.95 3.41
N VAL A 42 13.81 12.83 3.38
CA VAL A 42 14.00 14.24 3.02
C VAL A 42 14.65 14.99 4.19
N PRO A 43 15.78 15.69 3.97
CA PRO A 43 16.45 16.45 5.02
C PRO A 43 15.53 17.49 5.67
N VAL A 44 15.67 17.67 6.98
CA VAL A 44 14.96 18.72 7.74
C VAL A 44 15.41 20.12 7.32
N ALA A 45 16.62 20.25 6.78
CA ALA A 45 17.11 21.52 6.24
C ALA A 45 16.13 22.09 5.20
N ASN A 46 15.78 23.36 5.33
CA ASN A 46 14.82 24.06 4.48
C ASN A 46 13.39 23.48 4.51
N CYS A 47 13.01 22.72 5.54
CA CYS A 47 11.67 22.12 5.63
C CYS A 47 10.53 23.14 5.43
N LYS A 48 10.66 24.35 5.99
CA LYS A 48 9.68 25.43 5.82
C LYS A 48 9.57 25.91 4.37
N ILE A 49 10.69 25.98 3.66
CA ILE A 49 10.72 26.36 2.25
C ILE A 49 10.04 25.27 1.41
N ILE A 50 10.36 24.00 1.68
CA ILE A 50 9.74 22.86 0.99
C ILE A 50 8.22 22.87 1.19
N VAL A 51 7.74 23.01 2.43
CA VAL A 51 6.30 23.08 2.72
C VAL A 51 5.65 24.23 1.96
N ASN A 52 6.21 25.44 2.04
CA ASN A 52 5.66 26.61 1.35
C ASN A 52 5.61 26.42 -0.18
N ASN A 53 6.64 25.81 -0.76
CA ASN A 53 6.69 25.58 -2.20
C ASN A 53 5.76 24.44 -2.64
N VAL A 54 5.49 23.44 -1.80
CA VAL A 54 4.42 22.46 -2.01
C VAL A 54 3.06 23.16 -2.03
N GLU A 55 2.79 24.06 -1.08
CA GLU A 55 1.54 24.84 -1.06
C GLU A 55 1.40 25.70 -2.33
N ALA A 56 2.47 26.37 -2.76
CA ALA A 56 2.49 27.17 -3.98
C ALA A 56 2.27 26.33 -5.25
N ALA A 57 2.88 25.14 -5.33
CA ALA A 57 2.70 24.21 -6.44
C ALA A 57 1.24 23.73 -6.56
N PHE A 58 0.60 23.38 -5.44
CA PHE A 58 -0.81 22.98 -5.45
C PHE A 58 -1.77 24.15 -5.66
N THR A 59 -1.44 25.34 -5.19
CA THR A 59 -2.24 26.55 -5.44
C THR A 59 -2.24 26.92 -6.93
N SER A 60 -1.05 26.99 -7.54
CA SER A 60 -0.92 27.23 -8.99
C SER A 60 -1.48 26.06 -9.82
N GLY A 61 -1.26 24.82 -9.38
CA GLY A 61 -1.76 23.61 -10.01
C GLY A 61 -3.28 23.50 -9.99
N SER A 62 -3.93 23.98 -8.93
CA SER A 62 -5.40 24.04 -8.84
C SER A 62 -5.99 24.95 -9.91
N LYS A 63 -5.41 26.15 -10.09
CA LYS A 63 -5.80 27.09 -11.15
C LYS A 63 -5.55 26.50 -12.54
N SER A 64 -4.36 25.91 -12.75
CA SER A 64 -3.98 25.27 -14.02
C SER A 64 -4.89 24.08 -14.38
N LEU A 65 -5.25 23.23 -13.40
CA LEU A 65 -6.17 22.11 -13.59
C LEU A 65 -7.57 22.60 -13.95
N HIS A 66 -8.05 23.65 -13.28
CA HIS A 66 -9.33 24.27 -13.58
C HIS A 66 -9.39 24.80 -15.01
N GLU A 67 -8.36 25.52 -15.44
CA GLU A 67 -8.29 26.04 -16.80
C GLU A 67 -8.19 24.90 -17.84
N ALA A 68 -7.33 23.91 -17.61
CA ALA A 68 -7.08 22.80 -18.53
C ALA A 68 -8.33 21.94 -18.77
N LEU A 69 -9.19 21.83 -17.77
CA LEU A 69 -10.43 21.06 -17.83
C LEU A 69 -11.65 21.91 -18.17
N SER A 70 -11.45 23.11 -18.72
CA SER A 70 -12.53 24.06 -19.06
C SER A 70 -13.48 24.30 -17.89
N GLY A 71 -12.91 24.46 -16.70
CA GLY A 71 -13.60 24.75 -15.47
C GLY A 71 -14.15 23.54 -14.73
N LYS A 72 -13.98 22.30 -15.17
CA LYS A 72 -14.68 21.13 -14.58
C LYS A 72 -14.15 20.62 -13.24
N ALA A 73 -12.90 20.91 -12.88
CA ALA A 73 -12.30 20.42 -11.64
C ALA A 73 -11.20 21.35 -11.10
N TYR A 74 -10.97 21.35 -9.80
CA TYR A 74 -9.85 22.04 -9.15
C TYR A 74 -9.48 21.33 -7.84
N PHE A 75 -8.36 21.69 -7.22
CA PHE A 75 -8.00 21.16 -5.90
C PHE A 75 -8.64 22.02 -4.80
N ARG A 76 -9.52 21.43 -3.99
CA ARG A 76 -10.19 22.14 -2.88
C ARG A 76 -9.51 21.92 -1.55
N SER A 77 -9.01 20.71 -1.28
CA SER A 77 -8.25 20.43 -0.06
C SER A 77 -7.07 19.50 -0.32
N VAL A 78 -5.94 19.82 0.31
CA VAL A 78 -4.67 19.09 0.21
C VAL A 78 -4.19 18.73 1.61
N THR A 79 -3.97 17.44 1.84
CA THR A 79 -3.38 16.92 3.08
C THR A 79 -1.89 16.70 2.86
N VAL A 80 -1.05 17.40 3.63
CA VAL A 80 0.41 17.25 3.61
C VAL A 80 0.85 16.36 4.77
N MET A 81 1.30 15.15 4.44
CA MET A 81 1.90 14.21 5.38
C MET A 81 3.37 14.60 5.58
N LEU A 82 3.70 14.96 6.81
CA LEU A 82 5.02 15.38 7.23
C LEU A 82 5.79 14.21 7.82
N PRO A 83 7.12 14.16 7.61
CA PRO A 83 7.99 13.21 8.30
C PRO A 83 7.86 13.32 9.82
N LEU A 84 7.94 12.18 10.50
CA LEU A 84 7.84 12.17 11.97
C LEU A 84 9.03 12.87 12.63
N ASN A 85 10.20 12.83 11.98
CA ASN A 85 11.43 13.49 12.43
C ASN A 85 11.47 15.00 12.14
N TRP A 86 10.51 15.55 11.39
CA TRP A 86 10.45 16.99 11.14
C TRP A 86 9.85 17.74 12.33
N PRO A 87 10.46 18.85 12.77
CA PRO A 87 9.92 19.65 13.86
C PRO A 87 8.68 20.43 13.44
N ASP A 88 7.79 20.70 14.39
CA ASP A 88 6.49 21.33 14.09
C ASP A 88 6.61 22.77 13.54
N HIS A 89 7.73 23.45 13.82
CA HIS A 89 7.99 24.79 13.28
C HIS A 89 8.14 24.83 11.75
N CYS A 90 8.28 23.68 11.07
CA CYS A 90 8.31 23.60 9.60
C CYS A 90 7.01 24.10 8.94
N VAL A 91 5.88 24.05 9.66
CA VAL A 91 4.57 24.49 9.14
C VAL A 91 4.22 25.91 9.61
N GLY A 92 4.91 26.43 10.63
CA GLY A 92 4.62 27.68 11.30
C GLY A 92 3.66 27.52 12.48
N HIS A 93 3.83 28.36 13.51
CA HIS A 93 3.22 28.18 14.84
C HIS A 93 1.69 28.30 14.91
N LEU A 94 1.04 28.88 13.88
CA LEU A 94 -0.40 29.11 13.87
C LEU A 94 -1.20 27.95 13.24
N ARG A 95 -0.52 26.95 12.67
CA ARG A 95 -1.15 25.84 11.96
C ARG A 95 -1.03 24.56 12.79
N GLY A 96 -2.17 23.88 12.99
CA GLY A 96 -2.21 22.63 13.73
C GLY A 96 -1.67 21.45 12.90
N ILE A 97 -0.92 20.57 13.55
CA ILE A 97 -0.53 19.26 13.00
C ILE A 97 -1.38 18.21 13.73
N VAL A 98 -2.07 17.36 12.98
CA VAL A 98 -2.91 16.30 13.55
C VAL A 98 -2.36 14.91 13.21
N SER A 99 -2.80 13.90 13.96
CA SER A 99 -2.45 12.51 13.67
C SER A 99 -3.12 12.05 12.37
N SER A 100 -2.38 11.30 11.57
CA SER A 100 -2.89 10.61 10.38
C SER A 100 -4.01 9.64 10.74
N GLN A 101 -4.96 9.52 9.81
CA GLN A 101 -6.05 8.54 9.89
C GLN A 101 -5.86 7.41 8.87
N GLY A 102 -4.65 7.24 8.34
CA GLY A 102 -4.35 6.22 7.35
C GLY A 102 -4.50 6.67 5.90
N GLU A 103 -4.28 7.95 5.63
CA GLU A 103 -4.30 8.53 4.31
C GLU A 103 -3.34 7.79 3.37
N THR A 104 -3.75 7.60 2.10
CA THR A 104 -2.89 7.01 1.07
C THR A 104 -2.37 8.14 0.17
N PRO A 105 -1.05 8.31 0.02
CA PRO A 105 -0.51 9.43 -0.75
C PRO A 105 -0.81 9.34 -2.25
N ASP A 106 -1.28 10.44 -2.83
CA ASP A 106 -1.38 10.61 -4.29
C ASP A 106 -0.04 11.11 -4.87
N VAL A 107 0.67 11.94 -4.09
CA VAL A 107 1.99 12.51 -4.46
C VAL A 107 3.04 12.18 -3.42
N HIS A 108 4.21 11.71 -3.87
CA HIS A 108 5.33 11.33 -3.03
C HIS A 108 6.54 12.23 -3.30
N ILE A 109 7.01 12.94 -2.28
CA ILE A 109 8.19 13.79 -2.33
C ILE A 109 9.33 13.08 -1.59
N GLY A 110 10.35 12.66 -2.32
CA GLY A 110 11.45 11.87 -1.79
C GLY A 110 12.81 12.34 -2.31
N LEU A 111 13.79 11.44 -2.27
CA LEU A 111 15.11 11.68 -2.86
C LEU A 111 15.01 11.68 -4.41
N PRO A 112 15.99 12.29 -5.10
CA PRO A 112 16.06 12.22 -6.56
C PRO A 112 16.03 10.78 -7.08
N HIS A 113 15.27 10.55 -8.16
CA HIS A 113 15.18 9.24 -8.80
C HIS A 113 16.35 9.06 -9.78
N PRO A 114 16.98 7.87 -9.89
CA PRO A 114 18.13 7.63 -10.76
C PRO A 114 17.81 7.84 -12.24
N VAL A 115 16.56 7.57 -12.65
CA VAL A 115 16.12 7.72 -14.04
C VAL A 115 15.45 9.06 -14.30
N HIS A 116 14.64 9.57 -13.35
CA HIS A 116 13.83 10.77 -13.55
C HIS A 116 14.47 12.03 -12.96
N GLY A 117 15.61 11.88 -12.28
CA GLY A 117 16.32 12.95 -11.61
C GLY A 117 15.41 13.69 -10.64
N ASP A 118 15.32 15.00 -10.83
CA ASP A 118 14.47 15.87 -10.03
C ASP A 118 13.04 16.02 -10.57
N ALA A 119 12.71 15.52 -11.75
CA ALA A 119 11.41 15.79 -12.39
C ALA A 119 10.20 15.26 -11.61
N LEU A 120 9.05 15.90 -11.81
CA LEU A 120 7.74 15.36 -11.42
C LEU A 120 7.34 14.28 -12.42
N TRP A 121 6.93 13.10 -11.97
CA TRP A 121 6.52 12.01 -12.85
C TRP A 121 5.44 11.13 -12.23
N THR A 122 4.65 10.46 -13.07
CA THR A 122 3.61 9.53 -12.64
C THR A 122 3.98 8.10 -13.03
N GLN A 123 3.93 7.18 -12.06
CA GLN A 123 4.00 5.75 -12.34
C GLN A 123 2.64 5.26 -12.84
N GLN A 124 2.61 4.55 -13.97
CA GLN A 124 1.38 3.99 -14.55
C GLN A 124 1.61 2.53 -14.93
N SER A 125 1.22 1.60 -14.06
CA SER A 125 1.27 0.15 -14.34
C SER A 125 0.13 -0.33 -15.26
N GLN A 126 -0.98 0.41 -15.31
CA GLN A 126 -2.19 0.03 -16.04
C GLN A 126 -2.31 0.75 -17.39
N GLY A 127 -3.28 0.31 -18.20
CA GLY A 127 -3.59 0.90 -19.51
C GLY A 127 -4.47 2.16 -19.45
N CYS A 128 -4.92 2.60 -20.63
CA CYS A 128 -5.69 3.83 -20.78
C CYS A 128 -6.99 3.87 -19.97
N GLY A 129 -7.30 5.02 -19.38
CA GLY A 129 -8.50 5.25 -18.58
C GLY A 129 -8.42 4.63 -17.18
N ARG A 130 -7.29 4.02 -16.81
CA ARG A 130 -7.03 3.47 -15.47
C ARG A 130 -6.10 4.40 -14.69
N PRO A 131 -6.37 4.64 -13.40
CA PRO A 131 -5.53 5.53 -12.61
C PRO A 131 -4.09 5.00 -12.51
N GLY A 132 -3.13 5.92 -12.44
CA GLY A 132 -1.73 5.61 -12.15
C GLY A 132 -1.53 5.18 -10.70
N ASP A 133 -0.34 4.64 -10.40
CA ASP A 133 0.01 4.13 -9.08
C ASP A 133 0.37 5.25 -8.10
N GLY A 134 0.82 6.40 -8.60
CA GLY A 134 1.16 7.58 -7.81
C GLY A 134 2.02 8.58 -8.59
N ILE A 135 2.02 9.83 -8.12
CA ILE A 135 2.91 10.89 -8.59
C ILE A 135 4.14 10.91 -7.68
N TYR A 136 5.32 11.13 -8.25
CA TYR A 136 6.60 11.14 -7.56
C TYR A 136 7.39 12.39 -7.92
N SER A 137 8.16 12.87 -6.96
CA SER A 137 8.99 14.07 -7.11
C SER A 137 10.22 14.03 -6.21
N SER A 138 11.29 14.68 -6.65
CA SER A 138 12.42 15.01 -5.79
C SER A 138 12.09 16.22 -4.91
N TYR A 139 12.49 16.17 -3.64
CA TYR A 139 12.40 17.32 -2.75
C TYR A 139 13.18 18.54 -3.25
N ARG A 140 14.18 18.34 -4.14
CA ARG A 140 15.00 19.43 -4.70
C ARG A 140 14.20 20.40 -5.56
N LEU A 141 13.11 19.95 -6.19
CA LEU A 141 12.20 20.86 -6.92
C LEU A 141 11.53 21.89 -6.02
N PHE A 142 11.43 21.62 -4.72
CA PHE A 142 10.76 22.46 -3.73
C PHE A 142 11.74 23.25 -2.86
N GLN A 143 13.05 23.21 -3.17
CA GLN A 143 14.05 24.01 -2.44
C GLN A 143 14.06 25.48 -2.85
N GLU A 144 13.51 25.80 -4.01
CA GLU A 144 13.41 27.15 -4.57
C GLU A 144 12.00 27.36 -5.15
N PRO A 145 11.49 28.60 -5.17
CA PRO A 145 10.22 28.90 -5.82
C PRO A 145 10.25 28.56 -7.31
N ARG A 146 9.29 27.78 -7.78
CA ARG A 146 9.14 27.36 -9.19
C ARG A 146 7.66 27.31 -9.58
N GLU A 147 7.37 27.67 -10.82
CA GLU A 147 6.03 27.55 -11.40
C GLU A 147 5.75 26.09 -11.80
N LEU A 148 5.27 25.29 -10.84
CA LEU A 148 5.02 23.86 -11.03
C LEU A 148 3.57 23.53 -11.43
N GLY A 149 2.68 24.53 -11.50
CA GLY A 149 1.24 24.30 -11.68
C GLY A 149 0.89 23.47 -12.92
N LYS A 150 1.50 23.78 -14.08
CA LYS A 150 1.26 23.05 -15.33
C LYS A 150 1.80 21.63 -15.32
N GLU A 151 3.00 21.44 -14.77
CA GLU A 151 3.60 20.11 -14.65
C GLU A 151 2.79 19.25 -13.68
N LEU A 152 2.33 19.82 -12.57
CA LEU A 152 1.44 19.14 -11.64
C LEU A 152 0.11 18.76 -12.31
N THR A 153 -0.51 19.66 -13.09
CA THR A 153 -1.71 19.35 -13.88
C THR A 153 -1.49 18.21 -14.86
N LYS A 154 -0.34 18.20 -15.56
CA LYS A 154 0.04 17.14 -16.48
C LYS A 154 0.13 15.78 -15.76
N GLN A 155 0.91 15.69 -14.68
CA GLN A 155 1.09 14.45 -13.93
C GLN A 155 -0.20 14.02 -13.20
N TRP A 156 -1.02 14.98 -12.74
CA TRP A 156 -2.34 14.71 -12.18
C TRP A 156 -3.28 14.06 -13.20
N ALA A 157 -3.30 14.55 -14.44
CA ALA A 157 -4.13 13.94 -15.47
C ALA A 157 -3.70 12.49 -15.77
N LYS A 158 -2.39 12.21 -15.83
CA LYS A 158 -1.86 10.84 -15.94
C LYS A 158 -2.30 9.96 -14.77
N TYR A 159 -2.17 10.49 -13.55
CA TYR A 159 -2.49 9.77 -12.31
C TYR A 159 -3.98 9.51 -12.17
N ARG A 160 -4.84 10.52 -12.32
CA ARG A 160 -6.27 10.39 -12.05
C ARG A 160 -7.03 9.75 -13.20
N TYR A 161 -6.71 10.10 -14.45
CA TYR A 161 -7.52 9.74 -15.61
C TYR A 161 -6.90 8.65 -16.49
N GLY A 162 -5.64 8.26 -16.25
CA GLY A 162 -5.01 7.20 -17.04
C GLY A 162 -4.73 7.59 -18.48
N VAL A 163 -4.23 8.81 -18.69
CA VAL A 163 -3.77 9.31 -19.99
C VAL A 163 -2.24 9.32 -20.06
N PHE A 164 -1.69 9.51 -21.26
CA PHE A 164 -0.25 9.41 -21.51
C PHE A 164 0.28 10.65 -22.24
N ASP A 165 1.61 10.74 -22.35
CA ASP A 165 2.25 11.82 -23.08
C ASP A 165 1.84 11.83 -24.56
N GLU A 166 1.68 13.04 -25.07
CA GLU A 166 1.48 13.34 -26.50
C GLU A 166 2.77 13.85 -27.14
N VAL A 167 3.92 13.57 -26.53
CA VAL A 167 5.27 13.87 -27.04
C VAL A 167 6.04 12.57 -27.19
N GLY A 168 6.88 12.49 -28.23
CA GLY A 168 7.79 11.36 -28.42
C GLY A 168 9.09 11.45 -27.61
N TYR A 169 9.73 10.31 -27.38
CA TYR A 169 10.97 10.16 -26.62
C TYR A 169 12.18 9.94 -27.55
N ALA A 170 13.32 10.51 -27.17
CA ALA A 170 14.54 10.41 -27.95
C ALA A 170 15.06 8.97 -27.98
N GLY A 171 15.35 8.45 -29.17
CA GLY A 171 15.86 7.09 -29.36
C GLY A 171 14.84 5.96 -29.13
N ASP A 172 13.57 6.28 -28.84
CA ASP A 172 12.51 5.30 -28.67
C ASP A 172 11.96 4.85 -30.03
N ALA A 173 11.98 3.55 -30.30
CA ALA A 173 11.53 3.00 -31.59
C ALA A 173 10.00 2.95 -31.73
N VAL A 174 9.26 2.96 -30.62
CA VAL A 174 7.80 2.85 -30.58
C VAL A 174 7.16 4.24 -30.52
N TYR A 175 7.75 5.13 -29.74
CA TYR A 175 7.25 6.49 -29.49
C TYR A 175 8.31 7.54 -29.82
N PRO A 176 8.80 7.63 -31.08
CA PRO A 176 9.97 8.44 -31.40
C PRO A 176 9.67 9.95 -31.30
N SER A 177 10.66 10.76 -30.93
CA SER A 177 10.55 12.23 -30.90
C SER A 177 10.19 12.86 -32.26
N CYS A 178 10.56 12.23 -33.37
CA CYS A 178 10.08 12.56 -34.71
C CYS A 178 9.70 11.29 -35.47
N TYR A 179 8.76 11.40 -36.40
CA TYR A 179 8.36 10.30 -37.27
C TYR A 179 8.22 10.79 -38.70
N ALA A 180 8.43 9.90 -39.67
CA ALA A 180 8.25 10.20 -41.08
C ALA A 180 7.29 9.17 -41.68
N SER A 181 6.48 9.60 -42.65
CA SER A 181 5.77 8.70 -43.56
C SER A 181 6.63 8.46 -44.80
N GLU A 182 6.35 7.43 -45.58
CA GLU A 182 7.02 7.21 -46.88
C GLU A 182 6.88 8.42 -47.83
N THR A 183 5.85 9.25 -47.60
CA THR A 183 5.50 10.40 -48.44
C THR A 183 5.75 11.76 -47.80
N SER A 184 6.16 11.82 -46.51
CA SER A 184 6.33 13.08 -45.78
C SER A 184 7.72 13.19 -45.13
N PRO A 185 8.28 14.42 -45.03
CA PRO A 185 9.50 14.64 -44.26
C PRO A 185 9.29 14.26 -42.79
N ALA A 186 10.38 14.05 -42.05
CA ALA A 186 10.31 13.80 -40.62
C ALA A 186 9.66 14.99 -39.90
N GLU A 187 8.61 14.69 -39.13
CA GLU A 187 7.83 15.64 -38.35
C GLU A 187 7.98 15.35 -36.86
N VAL A 188 7.92 16.41 -36.06
CA VAL A 188 7.95 16.32 -34.60
C VAL A 188 6.70 15.63 -34.09
N ASN A 189 6.88 14.59 -33.27
CA ASN A 189 5.81 13.82 -32.67
C ASN A 189 5.18 14.61 -31.51
N GLY A 190 3.95 15.11 -31.72
CA GLY A 190 3.33 16.09 -30.84
C GLY A 190 1.84 16.24 -31.05
N CYS A 191 1.15 16.86 -30.09
CA CYS A 191 -0.21 17.38 -30.27
C CYS A 191 -0.30 18.88 -29.99
N SER A 192 -0.92 19.64 -30.89
CA SER A 192 -1.20 21.06 -30.72
C SER A 192 -2.36 21.53 -31.61
N ASP A 193 -3.10 22.55 -31.16
CA ASP A 193 -4.14 23.25 -31.91
C ASP A 193 -3.59 24.19 -33.00
N LYS A 194 -2.28 24.36 -33.06
CA LYS A 194 -1.56 25.11 -34.08
C LYS A 194 -0.37 24.28 -34.60
N PRO A 195 0.15 24.58 -35.81
CA PRO A 195 1.29 23.86 -36.35
C PRO A 195 2.51 23.89 -35.41
N ILE A 196 3.11 22.72 -35.17
CA ILE A 196 4.34 22.58 -34.40
C ILE A 196 5.53 22.95 -35.30
N SER A 197 6.45 23.75 -34.79
CA SER A 197 7.67 24.08 -35.52
C SER A 197 8.54 22.83 -35.70
N GLN A 198 8.94 22.56 -36.93
CA GLN A 198 9.71 21.36 -37.25
C GLN A 198 11.20 21.57 -36.96
N THR A 199 11.88 20.49 -36.56
CA THR A 199 13.33 20.49 -36.31
C THR A 199 13.98 19.26 -36.94
N ARG A 200 15.22 19.41 -37.39
CA ARG A 200 16.04 18.28 -37.85
C ARG A 200 16.73 17.53 -36.69
N ALA A 201 16.78 18.15 -35.51
CA ALA A 201 17.41 17.59 -34.32
C ALA A 201 16.37 16.80 -33.50
N CYS A 202 16.12 15.54 -33.91
CA CYS A 202 15.14 14.67 -33.28
C CYS A 202 15.65 13.92 -32.05
N ASP A 203 16.95 14.03 -31.74
CA ASP A 203 17.57 13.38 -30.58
C ASP A 203 17.37 14.17 -29.27
N SER A 204 17.05 15.46 -29.36
CA SER A 204 16.78 16.29 -28.18
C SER A 204 15.87 17.46 -28.55
N ILE A 205 14.58 17.33 -28.22
CA ILE A 205 13.58 18.32 -28.56
C ILE A 205 13.22 19.16 -27.31
N ASN A 206 13.43 20.47 -27.41
CA ASN A 206 12.88 21.41 -26.44
C ASN A 206 11.47 21.85 -26.91
N THR A 207 10.44 21.18 -26.41
CA THR A 207 9.06 21.42 -26.85
C THR A 207 8.61 22.85 -26.61
N THR A 208 9.11 23.55 -25.58
CA THR A 208 8.72 24.95 -25.32
C THR A 208 9.09 25.92 -26.44
N THR A 209 10.14 25.61 -27.20
CA THR A 209 10.61 26.43 -28.33
C THR A 209 9.90 26.10 -29.64
N LEU A 210 9.25 24.94 -29.74
CA LEU A 210 8.59 24.48 -30.96
C LEU A 210 7.09 24.81 -31.00
N VAL A 211 6.50 25.10 -29.84
CA VAL A 211 5.09 25.46 -29.72
C VAL A 211 4.83 26.82 -30.38
N HIS A 212 3.80 26.90 -31.21
CA HIS A 212 3.36 28.15 -31.82
C HIS A 212 2.97 29.20 -30.74
N PRO A 213 3.28 30.50 -30.90
CA PRO A 213 2.97 31.52 -29.89
C PRO A 213 1.48 31.64 -29.52
N GLU A 214 0.59 31.29 -30.46
CA GLU A 214 -0.87 31.32 -30.25
C GLU A 214 -1.48 29.98 -29.83
N ALA A 215 -0.67 28.91 -29.72
CA ALA A 215 -1.19 27.59 -29.35
C ALA A 215 -1.72 27.59 -27.91
N LYS A 216 -2.85 26.89 -27.70
CA LYS A 216 -3.43 26.65 -26.37
C LYS A 216 -3.34 25.20 -25.93
N THR A 217 -3.12 24.25 -26.86
CA THR A 217 -2.94 22.83 -26.58
C THR A 217 -1.60 22.33 -27.15
N SER A 218 -1.02 21.24 -26.65
CA SER A 218 -1.45 20.41 -25.52
C SER A 218 -0.50 20.49 -24.33
N LEU A 219 -1.05 20.52 -23.11
CA LEU A 219 -0.27 20.36 -21.86
C LEU A 219 0.46 19.01 -21.78
N MET A 220 0.03 17.98 -22.52
CA MET A 220 0.74 16.70 -22.60
C MET A 220 1.94 16.73 -23.56
N PHE A 221 2.04 17.77 -24.39
CA PHE A 221 3.18 18.03 -25.28
C PHE A 221 4.17 19.05 -24.67
N SER A 222 3.68 20.16 -24.13
CA SER A 222 4.55 21.25 -23.62
C SER A 222 3.92 22.04 -22.48
N THR A 223 4.77 22.57 -21.59
CA THR A 223 4.39 23.45 -20.48
C THR A 223 4.65 24.93 -20.76
N ALA A 224 4.86 25.31 -22.03
CA ALA A 224 5.08 26.71 -22.45
C ALA A 224 3.97 27.66 -21.92
N PRO A 225 4.28 28.94 -21.60
CA PRO A 225 3.36 29.84 -20.90
C PRO A 225 1.96 29.99 -21.52
N GLN A 226 1.84 29.96 -22.86
CA GLN A 226 0.59 30.09 -23.59
C GLN A 226 -0.29 28.83 -23.60
N VAL A 227 0.29 27.65 -23.38
CA VAL A 227 -0.40 26.35 -23.43
C VAL A 227 -1.10 26.10 -22.10
N THR A 228 -2.42 26.05 -22.10
CA THR A 228 -3.22 25.94 -20.87
C THR A 228 -4.26 24.82 -20.91
N LYS A 229 -4.40 24.12 -22.05
CA LYS A 229 -5.42 23.09 -22.28
C LYS A 229 -4.81 21.79 -22.79
N PHE A 230 -5.59 20.71 -22.66
CA PHE A 230 -5.29 19.43 -23.31
C PHE A 230 -5.87 19.40 -24.73
N CYS A 231 -5.25 18.61 -25.62
CA CYS A 231 -5.85 18.31 -26.91
C CYS A 231 -7.22 17.62 -26.75
N ASP A 232 -8.12 17.98 -27.66
CA ASP A 232 -9.46 17.42 -27.80
C ASP A 232 -9.65 16.82 -29.20
N ALA A 233 -10.85 16.29 -29.47
CA ALA A 233 -11.13 15.65 -30.76
C ALA A 233 -10.91 16.56 -31.99
N SER A 234 -10.87 17.88 -31.84
CA SER A 234 -10.68 18.84 -32.93
C SER A 234 -9.21 19.20 -33.18
N SER A 235 -8.38 19.13 -32.14
CA SER A 235 -6.94 19.46 -32.17
C SER A 235 -6.02 18.24 -32.19
N HIS A 236 -6.57 17.05 -31.93
CA HIS A 236 -5.80 15.82 -31.78
C HIS A 236 -5.42 15.15 -33.10
N ASP A 237 -4.13 14.89 -33.30
CA ASP A 237 -3.66 14.00 -34.36
C ASP A 237 -3.81 12.53 -33.93
N ARG A 238 -4.77 11.84 -34.54
CA ARG A 238 -5.10 10.43 -34.26
C ARG A 238 -4.07 9.44 -34.81
N TYR A 239 -3.17 9.87 -35.69
CA TYR A 239 -2.25 8.99 -36.41
C TYR A 239 -0.78 9.18 -36.00
N ALA A 240 -0.46 10.25 -35.27
CA ALA A 240 0.85 10.43 -34.66
C ALA A 240 1.22 9.22 -33.76
N PRO A 241 2.46 8.70 -33.82
CA PRO A 241 2.92 7.56 -33.02
C PRO A 241 3.24 7.98 -31.58
N THR A 242 2.26 8.55 -30.88
CA THR A 242 2.37 8.93 -29.47
C THR A 242 1.99 7.77 -28.56
N LYS A 243 2.51 7.77 -27.32
CA LYS A 243 2.11 6.80 -26.29
C LYS A 243 0.60 6.87 -26.01
N GLN A 244 0.03 8.08 -26.01
CA GLN A 244 -1.41 8.28 -25.91
C GLN A 244 -2.17 7.55 -27.02
N ASN A 245 -1.80 7.70 -28.29
CA ASN A 245 -2.51 7.03 -29.39
C ASN A 245 -2.41 5.51 -29.33
N ALA A 246 -1.23 4.98 -29.02
CA ALA A 246 -0.99 3.55 -28.93
C ALA A 246 -1.82 2.90 -27.81
N LEU A 247 -1.85 3.51 -26.61
CA LEU A 247 -2.50 2.91 -25.45
C LEU A 247 -3.98 3.27 -25.31
N CYS A 248 -4.43 4.40 -25.86
CA CYS A 248 -5.81 4.88 -25.72
C CYS A 248 -6.70 4.65 -26.95
N GLY A 249 -6.25 3.86 -27.92
CA GLY A 249 -7.01 3.59 -29.13
C GLY A 249 -7.26 4.86 -29.94
N ARG A 250 -6.23 5.72 -30.06
CA ARG A 250 -6.25 6.98 -30.82
C ARG A 250 -7.26 8.03 -30.34
N ARG A 251 -7.68 7.94 -29.07
CA ARG A 251 -8.49 8.97 -28.41
C ARG A 251 -7.58 10.07 -27.86
N SER A 252 -8.01 11.31 -28.04
CA SER A 252 -7.40 12.48 -27.41
C SER A 252 -7.48 12.41 -25.88
N ILE A 253 -6.64 13.20 -25.22
CA ILE A 253 -6.65 13.34 -23.75
C ILE A 253 -8.06 13.71 -23.26
N MET A 254 -8.70 14.72 -23.86
CA MET A 254 -10.03 15.14 -23.41
C MET A 254 -11.12 14.11 -23.69
N GLU A 255 -11.03 13.30 -24.76
CA GLU A 255 -11.98 12.19 -24.97
C GLU A 255 -11.90 11.16 -23.85
N VAL A 256 -10.69 10.80 -23.39
CA VAL A 256 -10.52 9.88 -22.25
C VAL A 256 -11.06 10.52 -20.97
N ILE A 257 -10.63 11.75 -20.66
CA ILE A 257 -11.04 12.48 -19.45
C ILE A 257 -12.56 12.62 -19.39
N ASN A 258 -13.23 13.02 -20.48
CA ASN A 258 -14.68 13.25 -20.47
C ASN A 258 -15.50 11.98 -20.20
N THR A 259 -14.93 10.79 -20.41
CA THR A 259 -15.58 9.50 -20.09
C THR A 259 -15.31 9.02 -18.66
N HIS A 260 -14.44 9.71 -17.91
CA HIS A 260 -14.06 9.32 -16.56
C HIS A 260 -15.24 9.48 -15.58
N PRO A 261 -15.42 8.56 -14.60
CA PRO A 261 -16.53 8.59 -13.64
C PRO A 261 -16.74 9.93 -12.94
N ASP A 262 -15.66 10.66 -12.66
CA ASP A 262 -15.70 12.02 -12.08
C ASP A 262 -16.64 12.96 -12.87
N PHE A 263 -16.69 12.86 -14.20
CA PHE A 263 -17.43 13.79 -15.05
C PHE A 263 -18.77 13.26 -15.58
N THR A 264 -19.13 12.02 -15.22
CA THR A 264 -20.35 11.38 -15.74
C THR A 264 -21.66 11.94 -15.19
N LYS A 265 -21.64 12.58 -14.00
CA LYS A 265 -22.86 13.08 -13.33
C LYS A 265 -23.16 14.57 -13.54
N GLY A 266 -22.46 15.22 -14.47
CA GLY A 266 -22.54 16.66 -14.68
C GLY A 266 -21.89 17.45 -13.54
N VAL A 267 -21.23 18.55 -13.86
CA VAL A 267 -20.53 19.40 -12.90
C VAL A 267 -21.24 20.75 -12.86
N ASN A 268 -21.95 21.02 -11.76
CA ASN A 268 -22.53 22.34 -11.50
C ASN A 268 -21.58 23.15 -10.64
N LEU A 269 -20.74 23.97 -11.27
CA LEU A 269 -19.88 24.92 -10.56
C LEU A 269 -20.51 26.30 -10.59
N SER A 270 -20.62 26.94 -9.43
CA SER A 270 -20.97 28.37 -9.35
C SER A 270 -19.81 29.22 -9.88
N GLY A 271 -20.12 30.32 -10.56
CA GLY A 271 -19.15 31.11 -11.35
C GLY A 271 -18.01 31.81 -10.59
N ASN A 272 -17.98 31.76 -9.24
CA ASN A 272 -16.93 32.34 -8.39
C ASN A 272 -16.38 31.30 -7.41
N GLN A 273 -15.67 30.29 -7.92
CA GLN A 273 -14.97 29.32 -7.06
C GLN A 273 -13.66 29.91 -6.53
N ASN A 274 -13.39 29.72 -5.23
CA ASN A 274 -12.04 29.92 -4.71
C ASN A 274 -11.17 28.72 -5.12
N LEU A 275 -10.25 28.94 -6.05
CA LEU A 275 -9.35 27.90 -6.56
C LEU A 275 -8.16 27.64 -5.63
N THR A 276 -8.02 28.40 -4.54
CA THR A 276 -6.94 28.19 -3.55
C THR A 276 -7.29 27.02 -2.63
N PRO A 277 -6.51 25.92 -2.63
CA PRO A 277 -6.79 24.78 -1.77
C PRO A 277 -6.62 25.12 -0.29
N THR A 278 -7.37 24.44 0.58
CA THR A 278 -7.08 24.40 2.01
C THR A 278 -6.01 23.35 2.30
N PHE A 279 -5.07 23.64 3.20
CA PHE A 279 -3.98 22.74 3.55
C PHE A 279 -4.15 22.17 4.97
N ILE A 280 -4.05 20.85 5.09
CA ILE A 280 -4.13 20.12 6.36
C ILE A 280 -2.80 19.40 6.58
N PHE A 281 -2.17 19.57 7.74
CA PHE A 281 -0.87 18.97 8.03
C PHE A 281 -1.04 17.78 8.97
N LYS A 282 -0.48 16.64 8.59
CA LYS A 282 -0.61 15.38 9.33
C LYS A 282 0.73 14.69 9.52
N LYS A 283 0.83 13.86 10.57
CA LYS A 283 1.97 12.95 10.80
C LYS A 283 1.48 11.54 11.08
N GLU A 284 2.20 10.55 10.57
CA GLU A 284 1.96 9.14 10.89
C GLU A 284 2.48 8.84 12.30
N MET A 285 1.58 8.62 13.25
CA MET A 285 1.93 8.48 14.67
C MET A 285 1.51 7.14 15.27
N LEU A 286 0.25 6.73 15.06
CA LEU A 286 -0.37 5.63 15.81
C LEU A 286 -1.32 4.82 14.93
N THR A 287 -1.26 3.49 15.06
CA THR A 287 -2.26 2.58 14.49
C THR A 287 -3.12 1.96 15.60
N ARG A 288 -4.44 1.93 15.41
CA ARG A 288 -5.40 1.25 16.28
C ARG A 288 -5.98 0.05 15.54
N TYR A 289 -5.76 -1.14 16.07
CA TYR A 289 -6.38 -2.37 15.57
C TYR A 289 -7.50 -2.80 16.51
N VAL A 290 -8.65 -3.17 15.94
CA VAL A 290 -9.61 -4.05 16.61
C VAL A 290 -9.64 -5.36 15.85
N VAL A 291 -9.21 -6.45 16.49
CA VAL A 291 -9.27 -7.79 15.88
C VAL A 291 -10.63 -8.40 16.19
N VAL A 292 -11.40 -8.64 15.14
CA VAL A 292 -12.67 -9.37 15.18
C VAL A 292 -12.39 -10.82 14.81
N ILE A 293 -12.73 -11.75 15.70
CA ILE A 293 -12.50 -13.18 15.53
C ILE A 293 -13.84 -13.90 15.55
N GLU A 294 -14.12 -14.70 14.52
CA GLU A 294 -15.23 -15.65 14.55
C GLU A 294 -15.01 -16.68 15.66
N ASP A 295 -16.02 -16.87 16.49
CA ASP A 295 -16.04 -17.77 17.65
C ASP A 295 -17.15 -18.82 17.49
N THR A 296 -16.98 -19.66 16.47
CA THR A 296 -17.90 -20.75 16.09
C THR A 296 -17.15 -22.05 15.92
N LYS A 297 -17.88 -23.17 15.89
CA LYS A 297 -17.32 -24.52 15.73
C LYS A 297 -16.57 -24.71 14.42
N ASP A 298 -16.88 -23.92 13.40
CA ASP A 298 -16.20 -23.96 12.10
C ASP A 298 -14.72 -23.55 12.19
N MET A 299 -14.37 -22.73 13.20
CA MET A 299 -13.00 -22.30 13.46
C MET A 299 -12.13 -23.39 14.12
N MET A 300 -12.76 -24.48 14.59
CA MET A 300 -12.09 -25.65 15.19
C MET A 300 -11.74 -26.75 14.18
N GLU A 301 -11.73 -26.45 12.87
CA GLU A 301 -11.27 -27.42 11.88
C GLU A 301 -9.81 -27.81 12.13
N ARG A 302 -9.57 -29.06 12.60
CA ARG A 302 -8.24 -29.57 12.98
C ARG A 302 -7.50 -28.64 13.96
N GLU A 303 -6.35 -28.09 13.56
CA GLU A 303 -5.51 -27.19 14.37
C GLU A 303 -5.80 -25.71 14.04
N SER A 304 -6.90 -25.40 13.34
CA SER A 304 -7.10 -24.05 12.80
C SER A 304 -7.14 -23.00 13.91
N TRP A 305 -7.93 -23.24 14.96
CA TRP A 305 -8.03 -22.36 16.12
C TRP A 305 -6.71 -22.21 16.87
N SER A 306 -6.00 -23.30 17.12
CA SER A 306 -4.73 -23.26 17.86
C SER A 306 -3.66 -22.48 17.07
N PHE A 307 -3.57 -22.68 15.75
CA PHE A 307 -2.66 -21.91 14.90
C PHE A 307 -3.02 -20.44 14.84
N LEU A 308 -4.31 -20.08 14.80
CA LEU A 308 -4.74 -18.69 14.85
C LEU A 308 -4.35 -18.01 16.16
N ARG A 309 -4.60 -18.66 17.29
CA ARG A 309 -4.20 -18.16 18.62
C ARG A 309 -2.69 -17.93 18.70
N LEU A 310 -1.90 -18.89 18.22
CA LEU A 310 -0.44 -18.75 18.19
C LEU A 310 0.02 -17.64 17.24
N ALA A 311 -0.66 -17.43 16.11
CA ALA A 311 -0.31 -16.38 15.16
C ALA A 311 -0.62 -14.99 15.73
N ILE A 312 -1.78 -14.80 16.37
CA ILE A 312 -2.12 -13.54 17.04
C ILE A 312 -1.20 -13.30 18.25
N ARG A 313 -0.85 -14.33 19.02
CA ARG A 313 0.13 -14.21 20.12
C ARG A 313 1.48 -13.75 19.60
N LYS A 314 2.02 -14.40 18.56
CA LYS A 314 3.28 -13.98 17.93
C LYS A 314 3.19 -12.53 17.45
N TRP A 315 2.09 -12.18 16.79
CA TRP A 315 1.87 -10.84 16.26
C TRP A 315 1.85 -9.77 17.35
N ALA A 316 1.02 -9.93 18.40
CA ALA A 316 0.88 -8.97 19.48
C ALA A 316 2.14 -8.84 20.35
N VAL A 317 2.78 -9.98 20.66
CA VAL A 317 3.92 -10.01 21.60
C VAL A 317 5.24 -9.67 20.93
N HIS A 318 5.47 -10.14 19.70
CA HIS A 318 6.80 -10.08 19.07
C HIS A 318 6.89 -9.23 17.82
N ASP A 319 5.79 -9.04 17.07
CA ASP A 319 5.86 -8.37 15.77
C ASP A 319 5.38 -6.91 15.85
N LEU A 320 4.22 -6.66 16.48
CA LEU A 320 3.59 -5.34 16.49
C LEU A 320 4.50 -4.27 17.14
N PRO A 321 4.65 -3.08 16.54
CA PRO A 321 5.47 -2.01 17.08
C PRO A 321 4.78 -1.31 18.26
N ALA A 322 5.56 -0.57 19.06
CA ALA A 322 5.08 0.05 20.30
C ALA A 322 4.05 1.18 20.09
N ASN A 323 4.03 1.81 18.91
CA ASN A 323 3.06 2.81 18.49
C ASN A 323 1.77 2.18 17.94
N THR A 324 1.30 1.13 18.62
CA THR A 324 0.08 0.41 18.26
C THR A 324 -0.84 0.29 19.46
N GLU A 325 -2.14 0.42 19.24
CA GLU A 325 -3.20 0.03 20.17
C GLU A 325 -3.96 -1.17 19.63
N VAL A 326 -4.27 -2.15 20.49
CA VAL A 326 -5.03 -3.35 20.09
C VAL A 326 -6.20 -3.58 21.04
N GLY A 327 -7.37 -3.84 20.46
CA GLY A 327 -8.56 -4.38 21.12
C GLY A 327 -9.02 -5.66 20.44
N LEU A 328 -9.85 -6.45 21.14
CA LEU A 328 -10.33 -7.75 20.67
C LEU A 328 -11.85 -7.87 20.81
N VAL A 329 -12.48 -8.40 19.77
CA VAL A 329 -13.90 -8.73 19.71
C VAL A 329 -14.06 -10.15 19.20
N SER A 330 -14.86 -10.95 19.90
CA SER A 330 -15.30 -12.27 19.41
C SER A 330 -16.72 -12.16 18.87
N ALA A 331 -17.04 -12.97 17.86
CA ALA A 331 -18.36 -13.01 17.23
C ALA A 331 -18.88 -14.44 17.24
N ASN A 332 -19.97 -14.71 17.97
CA ASN A 332 -20.69 -15.97 17.87
C ASN A 332 -21.82 -15.84 16.82
N ASP A 333 -22.72 -16.81 16.74
CA ASP A 333 -23.82 -16.85 15.76
C ASP A 333 -24.90 -15.76 15.91
N SER A 334 -24.98 -15.09 17.05
CA SER A 334 -26.05 -14.14 17.36
C SER A 334 -25.59 -12.80 17.94
N SER A 335 -24.38 -12.72 18.50
CA SER A 335 -23.86 -11.56 19.20
C SER A 335 -22.34 -11.40 19.05
N ALA A 336 -21.82 -10.28 19.55
CA ALA A 336 -20.40 -10.01 19.65
C ALA A 336 -20.01 -9.65 21.08
N ASN A 337 -18.86 -10.13 21.54
CA ASN A 337 -18.35 -9.89 22.88
C ASN A 337 -16.98 -9.23 22.82
N ARG A 338 -16.82 -8.13 23.55
CA ARG A 338 -15.51 -7.47 23.72
C ARG A 338 -14.64 -8.31 24.66
N LEU A 339 -13.60 -8.92 24.11
CA LEU A 339 -12.63 -9.73 24.86
C LEU A 339 -11.56 -8.85 25.51
N HIS A 340 -11.16 -7.76 24.84
CA HIS A 340 -10.13 -6.84 25.34
C HIS A 340 -10.38 -5.41 24.83
N GLY A 341 -10.23 -4.42 25.70
CA GLY A 341 -10.31 -3.01 25.32
C GLY A 341 -9.07 -2.54 24.56
N LEU A 342 -9.19 -1.44 23.79
CA LEU A 342 -8.05 -0.83 23.10
C LEU A 342 -7.00 -0.37 24.11
N SER A 343 -5.80 -0.95 24.01
CA SER A 343 -4.67 -0.69 24.92
C SER A 343 -3.36 -0.55 24.14
N ARG A 344 -2.46 0.33 24.62
CA ARG A 344 -1.17 0.59 23.98
C ARG A 344 -0.17 -0.53 24.25
N LEU A 345 0.58 -0.94 23.22
CA LEU A 345 1.57 -2.02 23.30
C LEU A 345 2.97 -1.55 23.74
N GLN A 346 3.03 -0.75 24.81
CA GLN A 346 4.28 -0.17 25.31
C GLN A 346 5.05 -1.10 26.27
N THR A 347 4.38 -2.06 26.92
CA THR A 347 4.99 -2.97 27.88
C THR A 347 4.78 -4.44 27.45
N SER A 348 5.60 -5.35 27.98
CA SER A 348 5.41 -6.80 27.82
C SER A 348 4.03 -7.24 28.28
N ASP A 349 3.60 -6.75 29.45
CA ASP A 349 2.35 -7.17 30.07
C ASP A 349 1.13 -6.74 29.25
N ALA A 350 1.16 -5.53 28.69
CA ALA A 350 0.08 -5.06 27.80
C ALA A 350 -0.03 -5.92 26.54
N ARG A 351 1.11 -6.38 26.01
CA ARG A 351 1.15 -7.29 24.86
C ARG A 351 0.63 -8.68 25.21
N ASP A 352 1.04 -9.21 26.35
CA ASP A 352 0.60 -10.53 26.82
C ASP A 352 -0.90 -10.55 27.16
N GLN A 353 -1.46 -9.43 27.65
CA GLN A 353 -2.90 -9.30 27.87
C GLN A 353 -3.70 -9.45 26.58
N VAL A 354 -3.25 -8.89 25.46
CA VAL A 354 -3.92 -9.10 24.16
C VAL A 354 -3.95 -10.59 23.83
N ALA A 355 -2.82 -11.27 23.90
CA ALA A 355 -2.74 -12.69 23.56
C ALA A 355 -3.55 -13.59 24.51
N SER A 356 -3.57 -13.26 25.80
CA SER A 356 -4.17 -14.10 26.84
C SER A 356 -5.70 -14.02 26.90
N ASN A 357 -6.30 -12.94 26.37
CA ASN A 357 -7.75 -12.77 26.32
C ASN A 357 -8.44 -13.56 25.19
N ILE A 358 -7.70 -14.29 24.35
CA ILE A 358 -8.28 -15.15 23.31
C ILE A 358 -8.60 -16.53 23.90
N PRO A 359 -9.88 -16.98 23.86
CA PRO A 359 -10.32 -18.26 24.44
C PRO A 359 -9.52 -19.47 23.96
N TYR A 360 -9.36 -20.49 24.81
CA TYR A 360 -8.65 -21.73 24.46
C TYR A 360 -9.43 -22.61 23.47
N SER A 361 -10.76 -22.56 23.52
CA SER A 361 -11.69 -23.24 22.62
C SER A 361 -12.69 -22.24 22.04
N THR A 362 -13.35 -22.60 20.94
CA THR A 362 -14.39 -21.75 20.36
C THR A 362 -15.76 -22.07 20.97
N GLY A 363 -16.77 -21.28 20.60
CA GLY A 363 -18.17 -21.64 20.75
C GLY A 363 -18.56 -22.89 19.96
N ASP A 364 -19.64 -23.54 20.39
CA ASP A 364 -20.11 -24.83 19.84
C ASP A 364 -21.07 -24.69 18.64
N SER A 365 -21.54 -23.48 18.34
CA SER A 365 -22.48 -23.25 17.23
C SER A 365 -21.82 -23.48 15.87
N ARG A 366 -22.56 -24.10 14.94
CA ARG A 366 -22.17 -24.27 13.52
C ARG A 366 -22.80 -23.22 12.60
N LEU A 367 -23.60 -22.32 13.17
CA LEU A 367 -24.16 -21.22 12.42
C LEU A 367 -23.05 -20.17 12.15
N PRO A 368 -23.10 -19.46 11.01
CA PRO A 368 -22.13 -18.42 10.73
C PRO A 368 -22.18 -17.31 11.80
N ALA A 369 -21.03 -16.73 12.14
CA ALA A 369 -20.98 -15.64 13.10
C ALA A 369 -21.72 -14.37 12.64
N CYS A 370 -22.28 -13.63 13.60
CA CYS A 370 -22.83 -12.29 13.40
C CYS A 370 -21.72 -11.26 13.20
N LEU A 371 -21.07 -11.26 12.02
CA LEU A 371 -20.03 -10.29 11.69
C LEU A 371 -20.54 -8.83 11.72
N ALA A 372 -21.82 -8.61 11.43
CA ALA A 372 -22.43 -7.28 11.55
C ALA A 372 -22.44 -6.79 13.01
N CYS A 373 -22.75 -7.68 13.98
CA CYS A 373 -22.69 -7.37 15.41
C CYS A 373 -21.27 -6.99 15.81
N ALA A 374 -20.28 -7.74 15.34
CA ALA A 374 -18.88 -7.54 15.70
C ALA A 374 -18.28 -6.29 15.06
N LEU A 375 -18.60 -5.99 13.80
CA LEU A 375 -18.18 -4.73 13.17
C LEU A 375 -18.78 -3.53 13.90
N LYS A 376 -20.06 -3.59 14.29
CA LYS A 376 -20.69 -2.52 15.06
C LYS A 376 -19.95 -2.24 16.37
N GLU A 377 -19.63 -3.29 17.13
CA GLU A 377 -18.87 -3.17 18.38
C GLU A 377 -17.45 -2.61 18.13
N ALA A 378 -16.76 -3.12 17.10
CA ALA A 378 -15.42 -2.67 16.75
C ALA A 378 -15.37 -1.20 16.29
N ILE A 379 -16.34 -0.76 15.49
CA ILE A 379 -16.49 0.65 15.08
C ILE A 379 -16.70 1.53 16.32
N GLN A 380 -17.62 1.13 17.21
CA GLN A 380 -17.90 1.87 18.44
C GLN A 380 -16.65 1.97 19.34
N MET A 381 -15.85 0.91 19.46
CA MET A 381 -14.58 0.94 20.20
C MET A 381 -13.61 1.97 19.62
N LEU A 382 -13.44 1.99 18.30
CA LEU A 382 -12.53 2.91 17.61
C LEU A 382 -12.99 4.36 17.72
N GLU A 383 -14.28 4.63 17.55
CA GLU A 383 -14.86 5.97 17.70
C GLU A 383 -14.73 6.50 19.12
N THR A 384 -15.09 5.67 20.12
CA THR A 384 -14.95 6.05 21.54
C THR A 384 -13.49 6.38 21.84
N ARG A 385 -12.55 5.58 21.32
CA ARG A 385 -11.12 5.84 21.49
C ARG A 385 -10.66 7.10 20.76
N ALA A 386 -11.19 7.38 19.57
CA ALA A 386 -10.87 8.59 18.82
C ALA A 386 -11.37 9.87 19.51
N SER A 387 -12.59 9.86 20.06
CA SER A 387 -13.14 10.97 20.83
C SER A 387 -12.33 11.26 22.10
N ASN A 388 -11.86 10.21 22.78
CA ASN A 388 -11.14 10.35 24.05
C ASN A 388 -9.63 10.60 23.90
N SER A 389 -9.03 10.18 22.78
CA SER A 389 -7.56 10.14 22.62
C SER A 389 -7.08 10.68 21.26
N GLY A 390 -7.94 11.36 20.51
CA GLY A 390 -7.63 11.97 19.23
C GLY A 390 -7.63 11.00 18.04
N PRO A 391 -7.51 11.51 16.81
CA PRO A 391 -7.51 10.70 15.59
C PRO A 391 -6.29 9.77 15.51
N ALA A 392 -6.46 8.65 14.81
CA ALA A 392 -5.40 7.69 14.51
C ALA A 392 -5.81 6.85 13.30
N SER A 393 -4.85 6.17 12.70
CA SER A 393 -5.10 5.14 11.68
C SER A 393 -5.88 4.00 12.32
N SER A 394 -7.15 3.85 11.94
CA SER A 394 -8.07 2.85 12.51
C SER A 394 -8.26 1.69 11.54
N VAL A 395 -8.01 0.47 12.01
CA VAL A 395 -8.10 -0.76 11.23
C VAL A 395 -8.87 -1.83 12.01
N ILE A 396 -9.85 -2.45 11.37
CA ILE A 396 -10.49 -3.65 11.92
C ILE A 396 -9.94 -4.87 11.17
N VAL A 397 -9.34 -5.81 11.90
CA VAL A 397 -8.85 -7.07 11.35
C VAL A 397 -9.93 -8.12 11.53
N VAL A 398 -10.62 -8.52 10.47
CA VAL A 398 -11.71 -9.50 10.51
C VAL A 398 -11.19 -10.87 10.13
N ILE A 399 -11.24 -11.82 11.06
CA ILE A 399 -10.80 -13.21 10.87
C ILE A 399 -12.00 -14.13 11.02
N ALA A 400 -12.48 -14.68 9.91
CA ALA A 400 -13.68 -15.49 9.86
C ALA A 400 -13.60 -16.49 8.70
N ALA A 401 -14.42 -17.53 8.78
CA ALA A 401 -14.39 -18.66 7.85
C ALA A 401 -15.05 -18.32 6.49
N GLY A 402 -15.77 -17.19 6.42
CA GLY A 402 -16.41 -16.64 5.22
C GLY A 402 -17.81 -16.09 5.52
N THR A 403 -18.55 -15.65 4.50
CA THR A 403 -19.94 -15.19 4.66
C THR A 403 -20.93 -15.96 3.80
N SER A 404 -22.22 -15.84 4.12
CA SER A 404 -23.31 -16.23 3.21
C SER A 404 -23.44 -15.23 2.04
N THR A 405 -24.27 -15.56 1.05
CA THR A 405 -24.42 -14.76 -0.19
C THR A 405 -25.09 -13.40 0.03
N TYR A 406 -25.97 -13.28 1.04
CA TYR A 406 -26.76 -12.08 1.32
C TYR A 406 -26.70 -11.71 2.80
N THR A 407 -26.11 -10.54 3.10
CA THR A 407 -25.91 -10.01 4.45
C THR A 407 -26.09 -8.47 4.48
N PRO A 408 -27.31 -7.92 4.38
CA PRO A 408 -27.56 -6.48 4.31
C PRO A 408 -27.02 -5.70 5.49
N GLU A 409 -27.18 -6.24 6.70
CA GLU A 409 -26.72 -5.62 7.93
C GLU A 409 -25.19 -5.48 7.92
N LEU A 410 -24.49 -6.48 7.40
CA LEU A 410 -23.04 -6.45 7.25
C LEU A 410 -22.62 -5.39 6.22
N VAL A 411 -23.31 -5.30 5.08
CA VAL A 411 -23.05 -4.25 4.07
C VAL A 411 -23.22 -2.85 4.65
N LYS A 412 -24.23 -2.65 5.51
CA LYS A 412 -24.43 -1.39 6.23
C LYS A 412 -23.24 -1.08 7.13
N GLN A 413 -22.76 -2.04 7.92
CA GLN A 413 -21.62 -1.84 8.82
C GLN A 413 -20.30 -1.60 8.08
N VAL A 414 -20.08 -2.27 6.94
CA VAL A 414 -18.92 -2.02 6.06
C VAL A 414 -18.97 -0.61 5.48
N SER A 415 -20.16 -0.14 5.09
CA SER A 415 -20.33 1.24 4.59
C SER A 415 -20.12 2.26 5.71
N GLU A 416 -20.61 2.00 6.91
CA GLU A 416 -20.38 2.83 8.09
C GLU A 416 -18.89 2.92 8.45
N ALA A 417 -18.15 1.80 8.40
CA ALA A 417 -16.71 1.80 8.59
C ALA A 417 -16.00 2.69 7.54
N LYS A 418 -16.41 2.60 6.27
CA LYS A 418 -15.88 3.44 5.18
C LYS A 418 -16.11 4.93 5.47
N ASP A 419 -17.34 5.30 5.81
CA ASP A 419 -17.73 6.70 6.06
C ASP A 419 -16.98 7.30 7.26
N LYS A 420 -16.55 6.44 8.19
CA LYS A 420 -15.76 6.79 9.39
C LYS A 420 -14.25 6.64 9.21
N ASN A 421 -13.77 6.36 7.99
CA ASN A 421 -12.34 6.18 7.68
C ASN A 421 -11.68 5.01 8.42
N ILE A 422 -12.44 3.94 8.62
CA ILE A 422 -11.98 2.70 9.22
C ILE A 422 -11.75 1.70 8.09
N ARG A 423 -10.51 1.22 7.97
CA ARG A 423 -10.12 0.24 6.95
C ARG A 423 -10.33 -1.18 7.47
N LEU A 424 -10.81 -2.08 6.62
CA LEU A 424 -10.97 -3.49 6.96
C LEU A 424 -9.82 -4.31 6.38
N ALA A 425 -9.08 -4.99 7.25
CA ALA A 425 -8.14 -6.03 6.85
C ALA A 425 -8.84 -7.38 7.06
N THR A 426 -9.01 -8.18 6.02
CA THR A 426 -9.77 -9.44 6.14
C THR A 426 -8.91 -10.67 5.95
N ILE A 427 -9.15 -11.69 6.78
CA ILE A 427 -8.50 -13.00 6.69
C ILE A 427 -9.61 -14.05 6.63
N THR A 428 -9.85 -14.59 5.44
CA THR A 428 -10.75 -15.74 5.27
C THR A 428 -10.03 -17.00 5.77
N TYR A 429 -10.37 -17.46 6.97
CA TYR A 429 -9.71 -18.57 7.67
C TYR A 429 -10.57 -19.20 8.79
N PRO A 430 -10.64 -20.54 8.90
CA PRO A 430 -10.20 -21.48 7.87
C PRO A 430 -11.10 -21.34 6.64
N MET A 431 -10.53 -21.50 5.44
CA MET A 431 -11.33 -21.50 4.21
C MET A 431 -12.22 -22.75 4.17
N ILE A 432 -13.40 -22.63 4.76
CA ILE A 432 -14.48 -23.62 4.69
C ILE A 432 -15.32 -23.34 3.43
N ASN A 433 -16.23 -24.25 3.08
CA ASN A 433 -17.14 -24.12 1.92
C ASN A 433 -18.23 -23.03 2.12
N ARG A 434 -17.88 -21.83 2.63
CA ARG A 434 -18.75 -20.65 2.62
C ARG A 434 -18.75 -20.05 1.23
N LEU A 435 -19.90 -19.53 0.81
CA LEU A 435 -20.14 -19.11 -0.58
C LEU A 435 -19.32 -17.87 -0.98
N LYS A 436 -18.96 -17.02 -0.03
CA LYS A 436 -18.19 -15.79 -0.26
C LYS A 436 -17.03 -15.66 0.72
N SER A 437 -15.86 -15.29 0.19
CA SER A 437 -14.73 -14.80 0.98
C SER A 437 -15.03 -13.41 1.56
N LEU A 438 -14.16 -12.95 2.45
CA LEU A 438 -14.29 -11.65 3.11
C LEU A 438 -13.72 -10.49 2.28
N ASP A 439 -13.23 -10.75 1.05
CA ASP A 439 -12.42 -9.81 0.26
C ASP A 439 -13.17 -8.53 -0.11
N TRP A 440 -14.47 -8.64 -0.37
CA TRP A 440 -15.34 -7.52 -0.75
C TRP A 440 -15.42 -6.43 0.31
N MET A 441 -15.25 -6.79 1.61
CA MET A 441 -15.29 -5.82 2.71
C MET A 441 -14.03 -4.97 2.75
N ALA A 442 -12.88 -5.61 2.53
CA ALA A 442 -11.59 -4.92 2.42
C ALA A 442 -11.60 -3.99 1.21
N ASP A 443 -11.99 -4.49 0.04
CA ASP A 443 -12.09 -3.68 -1.19
C ASP A 443 -12.97 -2.44 -1.02
N LYS A 444 -14.16 -2.61 -0.40
CA LYS A 444 -15.09 -1.50 -0.18
C LYS A 444 -14.51 -0.37 0.68
N THR A 445 -13.64 -0.71 1.63
CA THR A 445 -13.02 0.21 2.60
C THR A 445 -11.59 0.61 2.24
N GLY A 446 -11.07 0.17 1.09
CA GLY A 446 -9.68 0.42 0.69
C GLY A 446 -8.65 -0.30 1.59
N GLY A 447 -9.04 -1.42 2.19
CA GLY A 447 -8.16 -2.28 2.97
C GLY A 447 -7.59 -3.45 2.17
N VAL A 448 -6.96 -4.40 2.87
CA VAL A 448 -6.33 -5.59 2.26
C VAL A 448 -7.06 -6.86 2.65
N SER A 449 -7.09 -7.84 1.75
CA SER A 449 -7.71 -9.14 1.99
C SER A 449 -6.73 -10.28 1.79
N PHE A 450 -6.89 -11.31 2.62
CA PHE A 450 -6.10 -12.53 2.58
C PHE A 450 -7.01 -13.74 2.70
N THR A 451 -6.63 -14.82 2.05
CA THR A 451 -7.24 -16.13 2.24
C THR A 451 -6.15 -17.10 2.67
N VAL A 452 -6.37 -17.78 3.79
CA VAL A 452 -5.49 -18.85 4.24
C VAL A 452 -6.25 -20.17 4.18
N THR A 453 -5.94 -20.96 3.16
CA THR A 453 -6.46 -22.33 3.06
C THR A 453 -5.73 -23.22 4.06
N GLU A 454 -6.51 -23.92 4.89
CA GLU A 454 -5.98 -24.95 5.77
C GLU A 454 -5.46 -26.10 4.92
N ASN A 455 -4.21 -26.51 5.19
CA ASN A 455 -3.58 -27.64 4.53
C ASN A 455 -3.66 -28.88 5.43
N ARG A 456 -4.61 -29.77 5.13
CA ARG A 456 -4.82 -31.02 5.86
C ARG A 456 -3.61 -31.95 5.77
N TYR A 457 -3.06 -32.38 6.92
CA TYR A 457 -2.07 -33.47 6.98
C TYR A 457 -2.76 -34.83 7.17
N ASN A 458 -3.65 -34.94 8.16
CA ASN A 458 -4.46 -36.14 8.38
C ASN A 458 -5.87 -35.75 8.90
N MET A 459 -6.64 -36.67 9.49
CA MET A 459 -7.98 -36.34 10.00
C MET A 459 -7.96 -35.35 11.18
N ALA A 460 -6.92 -35.36 12.00
CA ALA A 460 -6.83 -34.59 13.24
C ALA A 460 -5.94 -33.34 13.15
N THR A 461 -4.90 -33.36 12.32
CA THR A 461 -3.85 -32.34 12.32
C THR A 461 -3.65 -31.66 10.97
N SER A 462 -3.19 -30.42 11.03
CA SER A 462 -2.89 -29.53 9.92
C SER A 462 -1.39 -29.49 9.65
N TYR A 463 -0.98 -29.22 8.41
CA TYR A 463 0.42 -28.94 8.11
C TYR A 463 0.88 -27.61 8.73
N LEU A 464 2.13 -27.57 9.19
CA LEU A 464 2.78 -26.35 9.70
C LEU A 464 2.74 -25.17 8.70
N SER A 465 2.70 -25.48 7.40
CA SER A 465 2.51 -24.50 6.32
C SER A 465 1.33 -23.54 6.56
N THR A 466 0.24 -24.02 7.17
CA THR A 466 -0.93 -23.21 7.52
C THR A 466 -0.57 -22.15 8.56
N TYR A 467 0.11 -22.54 9.65
CA TYR A 467 0.59 -21.62 10.68
C TYR A 467 1.58 -20.60 10.10
N PHE A 468 2.55 -21.06 9.29
CA PHE A 468 3.52 -20.17 8.66
C PHE A 468 2.84 -19.11 7.78
N LYS A 469 1.84 -19.50 6.97
CA LYS A 469 1.01 -18.57 6.17
C LYS A 469 0.28 -17.55 7.05
N LEU A 470 -0.36 -17.98 8.15
CA LEU A 470 -1.03 -17.06 9.08
C LEU A 470 -0.04 -16.03 9.65
N THR A 471 1.14 -16.45 10.09
CA THR A 471 2.15 -15.50 10.63
C THR A 471 2.60 -14.49 9.57
N ASN A 472 2.73 -14.90 8.31
CA ASN A 472 3.06 -14.01 7.21
C ASN A 472 1.94 -13.02 6.89
N VAL A 473 0.67 -13.46 6.93
CA VAL A 473 -0.49 -12.58 6.76
C VAL A 473 -0.56 -11.53 7.87
N MET A 474 -0.42 -11.94 9.14
CA MET A 474 -0.43 -11.00 10.27
C MET A 474 0.71 -9.97 10.15
N ARG A 475 1.91 -10.40 9.74
CA ARG A 475 3.04 -9.51 9.45
C ARG A 475 2.71 -8.54 8.31
N ASN A 476 2.11 -9.00 7.22
CA ASN A 476 1.76 -8.15 6.09
C ASN A 476 0.73 -7.08 6.46
N ILE A 477 -0.27 -7.42 7.30
CA ILE A 477 -1.22 -6.45 7.87
C ILE A 477 -0.48 -5.39 8.68
N MET A 478 0.45 -5.79 9.56
CA MET A 478 1.27 -4.84 10.31
C MET A 478 2.05 -3.91 9.39
N GLU A 479 2.77 -4.44 8.40
CA GLU A 479 3.58 -3.65 7.46
C GLU A 479 2.74 -2.68 6.62
N THR A 480 1.52 -3.10 6.26
CA THR A 480 0.58 -2.30 5.44
C THR A 480 0.06 -1.10 6.20
N TYR A 481 -0.32 -1.28 7.47
CA TYR A 481 -0.95 -0.24 8.28
C TYR A 481 -0.04 0.39 9.32
N TYR A 482 1.27 0.13 9.24
CA TYR A 482 2.24 0.75 10.13
C TYR A 482 2.25 2.27 9.94
N GLN A 483 2.15 3.01 11.04
CA GLN A 483 2.20 4.46 11.06
C GLN A 483 3.55 4.94 11.59
N GLY A 484 4.56 4.84 10.72
CA GLY A 484 5.94 5.19 11.02
C GLY A 484 6.86 4.79 9.88
N ASN A 485 8.17 4.96 10.08
CA ASN A 485 9.14 4.66 9.03
C ASN A 485 9.25 3.15 8.78
N LYS A 486 8.94 2.67 7.57
CA LYS A 486 9.03 1.22 7.25
C LYS A 486 10.42 0.60 7.45
N GLY A 487 11.49 1.39 7.54
CA GLY A 487 12.84 0.94 7.93
C GLY A 487 12.97 0.61 9.42
N ASP A 488 11.99 0.96 10.25
CA ASP A 488 11.93 0.53 11.65
C ASP A 488 11.54 -0.95 11.81
N LEU A 489 10.89 -1.52 10.79
CA LEU A 489 10.42 -2.90 10.77
C LEU A 489 11.50 -3.86 10.25
N PRO A 490 11.58 -5.09 10.79
CA PRO A 490 12.45 -6.12 10.23
C PRO A 490 11.93 -6.60 8.87
N VAL A 491 12.85 -6.95 7.97
CA VAL A 491 12.56 -7.46 6.63
C VAL A 491 13.05 -8.90 6.53
N GLU A 492 12.27 -9.73 5.84
CA GLU A 492 12.64 -11.11 5.55
C GLU A 492 13.69 -11.14 4.44
N ILE A 493 14.89 -11.63 4.77
CA ILE A 493 16.01 -11.72 3.83
C ILE A 493 16.26 -13.15 3.35
N HIS A 494 15.69 -14.14 4.03
CA HIS A 494 15.79 -15.55 3.65
C HIS A 494 14.58 -16.34 4.09
N ARG A 495 14.13 -17.24 3.22
CA ARG A 495 13.08 -18.21 3.50
C ARG A 495 13.43 -19.52 2.80
N ARG A 496 13.29 -20.64 3.52
CA ARG A 496 13.40 -21.97 2.92
C ARG A 496 12.46 -22.97 3.58
N GLU A 497 11.69 -23.68 2.77
CA GLU A 497 10.92 -24.84 3.20
C GLU A 497 11.82 -26.09 3.19
N LEU A 498 11.76 -26.87 4.26
CA LEU A 498 12.49 -28.12 4.43
C LEU A 498 11.50 -29.27 4.45
N THR A 499 11.34 -29.94 3.31
CA THR A 499 10.55 -31.18 3.20
C THR A 499 11.40 -32.39 3.55
N ASP A 500 10.76 -33.51 3.90
CA ASP A 500 11.47 -34.78 4.02
C ASP A 500 11.81 -35.30 2.62
N ASP A 501 13.10 -35.32 2.31
CA ASP A 501 13.69 -35.82 1.08
C ASP A 501 14.69 -36.96 1.35
N GLY A 502 14.59 -37.57 2.53
CA GLY A 502 15.51 -38.61 3.01
C GLY A 502 16.83 -38.07 3.58
N ARG A 503 17.13 -36.78 3.45
CA ARG A 503 18.36 -36.18 4.01
C ARG A 503 18.16 -35.79 5.47
N THR A 504 19.01 -36.32 6.34
CA THR A 504 19.06 -35.96 7.77
C THR A 504 19.73 -34.62 8.02
N VAL A 505 20.62 -34.18 7.14
CA VAL A 505 21.31 -32.89 7.26
C VAL A 505 20.95 -32.00 6.08
N VAL A 506 20.49 -30.79 6.39
CA VAL A 506 20.22 -29.76 5.40
C VAL A 506 21.23 -28.64 5.55
N THR A 507 21.92 -28.33 4.46
CA THR A 507 22.82 -27.19 4.37
C THR A 507 22.17 -26.09 3.52
N GLY A 508 22.28 -24.84 3.96
CA GLY A 508 21.85 -23.67 3.21
C GLY A 508 22.66 -22.44 3.57
N SER A 509 22.42 -21.36 2.85
CA SER A 509 23.04 -20.07 3.11
C SER A 509 22.08 -18.92 2.87
N PHE A 510 22.38 -17.78 3.46
CA PHE A 510 21.74 -16.51 3.19
C PHE A 510 22.78 -15.40 3.22
N VAL A 511 22.47 -14.27 2.58
CA VAL A 511 23.36 -13.10 2.53
C VAL A 511 22.80 -12.01 3.43
N LEU A 512 23.62 -11.49 4.34
CA LEU A 512 23.34 -10.26 5.06
C LEU A 512 23.96 -9.09 4.28
N GLU A 513 23.13 -8.23 3.71
CA GLU A 513 23.59 -7.06 2.94
C GLU A 513 24.24 -6.00 3.83
N ASP A 514 25.11 -5.16 3.24
CA ASP A 514 25.90 -4.15 3.97
C ASP A 514 25.09 -3.12 4.77
N HIS A 515 23.82 -2.94 4.43
CA HIS A 515 22.93 -1.96 5.06
C HIS A 515 21.92 -2.61 6.02
N MET A 516 22.05 -3.92 6.25
CA MET A 516 21.20 -4.72 7.11
C MET A 516 22.01 -5.21 8.31
N GLY A 517 21.37 -5.30 9.47
CA GLY A 517 22.05 -5.75 10.68
C GLY A 517 21.07 -6.00 11.82
N GLU A 518 21.53 -5.69 13.03
CA GLU A 518 20.81 -6.03 14.25
C GLU A 518 19.56 -5.16 14.48
N PRO A 519 18.49 -5.74 15.05
CA PRO A 519 18.34 -7.14 15.42
C PRO A 519 18.05 -8.02 14.19
N ALA A 520 18.95 -8.95 13.89
CA ALA A 520 18.75 -10.01 12.90
C ALA A 520 18.54 -11.35 13.61
N LYS A 521 17.60 -12.15 13.11
CA LYS A 521 17.12 -13.37 13.78
C LYS A 521 17.02 -14.51 12.79
N PHE A 522 17.68 -15.62 13.12
CA PHE A 522 17.52 -16.90 12.46
C PHE A 522 16.52 -17.76 13.23
N THR A 523 15.44 -18.17 12.56
CA THR A 523 14.33 -18.91 13.17
C THR A 523 14.02 -20.15 12.34
N VAL A 524 13.77 -21.27 13.03
CA VAL A 524 13.26 -22.51 12.42
C VAL A 524 11.90 -22.82 12.99
N TYR A 525 10.88 -22.88 12.13
CA TYR A 525 9.53 -23.26 12.51
C TYR A 525 9.40 -24.78 12.57
N THR A 526 8.77 -25.28 13.65
CA THR A 526 8.63 -26.71 13.94
C THR A 526 7.20 -27.05 14.35
N HIS A 527 6.61 -28.13 13.82
CA HIS A 527 5.21 -28.47 14.15
C HIS A 527 5.03 -28.91 15.60
N ASN A 528 5.85 -29.84 16.08
CA ASN A 528 5.73 -30.39 17.43
C ASN A 528 6.58 -29.59 18.43
N THR A 529 5.97 -29.19 19.55
CA THR A 529 6.61 -28.39 20.60
C THR A 529 7.28 -29.24 21.68
N GLU A 530 6.94 -30.52 21.81
CA GLU A 530 7.57 -31.45 22.75
C GLU A 530 8.79 -32.12 22.11
N ASN A 531 8.66 -32.54 20.84
CA ASN A 531 9.75 -33.09 20.06
C ASN A 531 9.80 -32.40 18.69
N PRO A 532 10.61 -31.32 18.53
CA PRO A 532 10.69 -30.55 17.29
C PRO A 532 11.26 -31.32 16.09
N LEU A 533 11.81 -32.52 16.34
CA LEU A 533 12.53 -33.35 15.36
C LEU A 533 13.73 -32.64 14.73
N ILE A 534 14.32 -31.68 15.44
CA ILE A 534 15.58 -31.01 15.13
C ILE A 534 16.62 -31.43 16.16
N ARG A 535 17.67 -32.12 15.73
CA ARG A 535 18.78 -32.57 16.57
C ARG A 535 19.74 -31.43 16.90
N ALA A 536 20.16 -30.69 15.88
CA ALA A 536 21.10 -29.58 16.03
C ALA A 536 20.87 -28.52 14.94
N ILE A 537 21.18 -27.27 15.29
CA ILE A 537 21.23 -26.15 14.36
C ILE A 537 22.58 -25.49 14.53
N THR A 538 23.35 -25.39 13.45
CA THR A 538 24.63 -24.70 13.43
C THR A 538 24.57 -23.57 12.43
N LEU A 539 24.94 -22.37 12.84
CA LEU A 539 25.07 -21.19 12.00
C LEU A 539 26.53 -20.75 11.98
N THR A 540 27.08 -20.46 10.81
CA THR A 540 28.49 -20.04 10.62
C THR A 540 28.52 -18.69 9.93
N SER A 541 29.24 -17.73 10.52
CA SER A 541 29.42 -16.39 9.99
C SER A 541 30.42 -16.36 8.82
N PRO A 542 30.47 -15.26 8.03
CA PRO A 542 31.49 -15.09 6.99
C PRO A 542 32.93 -15.22 7.54
N SER A 543 33.20 -14.69 8.74
CA SER A 543 34.47 -14.84 9.48
C SER A 543 34.71 -16.22 10.10
N GLN A 544 33.90 -17.22 9.76
CA GLN A 544 33.99 -18.61 10.25
C GLN A 544 33.68 -18.78 11.75
N ARG A 545 32.98 -17.83 12.38
CA ARG A 545 32.49 -18.00 13.75
C ARG A 545 31.27 -18.91 13.74
N VAL A 546 31.31 -19.95 14.57
CA VAL A 546 30.26 -20.97 14.66
C VAL A 546 29.36 -20.71 15.87
N TYR A 547 28.05 -20.75 15.64
CA TYR A 547 26.98 -20.67 16.63
C TYR A 547 26.17 -21.96 16.57
N SER A 548 26.27 -22.79 17.61
CA SER A 548 25.57 -24.10 17.69
C SER A 548 24.58 -24.19 18.85
N THR A 549 24.52 -23.18 19.71
CA THR A 549 23.56 -23.13 20.82
C THR A 549 22.15 -22.92 20.26
N ARG A 550 21.24 -23.83 20.57
CA ARG A 550 19.81 -23.68 20.27
C ARG A 550 19.08 -23.07 21.47
N SER A 551 18.13 -22.18 21.20
CA SER A 551 17.22 -21.63 22.21
C SER A 551 15.79 -22.09 21.96
N ASP A 552 15.18 -22.63 23.00
CA ASP A 552 13.80 -23.14 23.00
C ASP A 552 12.81 -22.10 23.58
N SER A 553 13.26 -20.86 23.82
CA SER A 553 12.43 -19.77 24.39
C SER A 553 11.19 -19.42 23.57
N LEU A 554 11.18 -19.71 22.27
CA LEU A 554 10.06 -19.49 21.36
C LEU A 554 9.33 -20.78 20.98
N LEU A 555 9.65 -21.91 21.63
CA LEU A 555 9.12 -23.22 21.25
C LEU A 555 7.61 -23.31 21.45
N SER A 556 7.05 -22.59 22.43
CA SER A 556 5.60 -22.45 22.62
C SER A 556 4.89 -21.78 21.43
N LEU A 557 5.63 -21.06 20.59
CA LEU A 557 5.17 -20.50 19.32
C LEU A 557 5.59 -21.34 18.11
N LYS A 558 5.94 -22.62 18.32
CA LYS A 558 6.39 -23.52 17.24
C LYS A 558 7.64 -23.00 16.51
N MET A 559 8.53 -22.32 17.25
CA MET A 559 9.75 -21.71 16.71
C MET A 559 10.97 -22.07 17.57
N LEU A 560 12.06 -22.46 16.90
CA LEU A 560 13.39 -22.57 17.47
C LEU A 560 14.22 -21.39 17.00
N SER A 561 15.10 -20.88 17.86
CA SER A 561 16.03 -19.81 17.50
C SER A 561 17.48 -20.19 17.81
N VAL A 562 18.40 -19.53 17.12
CA VAL A 562 19.83 -19.56 17.45
C VAL A 562 20.19 -18.17 17.94
N PRO A 563 20.62 -17.99 19.21
CA PRO A 563 21.10 -16.72 19.72
C PRO A 563 22.49 -16.44 19.13
N ALA A 564 22.49 -15.93 17.90
CA ALA A 564 23.67 -15.50 17.17
C ALA A 564 23.65 -13.99 16.96
N ALA A 565 24.81 -13.36 17.06
CA ALA A 565 25.01 -11.96 16.68
C ALA A 565 25.18 -11.88 15.15
N ILE A 566 24.06 -11.82 14.44
CA ILE A 566 24.03 -11.77 12.97
C ILE A 566 24.23 -10.31 12.53
N ASN A 567 25.48 -9.86 12.51
CA ASN A 567 25.85 -8.46 12.20
C ASN A 567 26.98 -8.33 11.17
N GLU A 568 27.62 -9.44 10.80
CA GLU A 568 28.67 -9.48 9.79
C GLU A 568 28.05 -9.58 8.39
N THR A 569 28.42 -8.66 7.51
CA THR A 569 27.91 -8.61 6.14
C THR A 569 28.54 -9.71 5.30
N GLY A 570 27.79 -10.24 4.34
CA GLY A 570 28.22 -11.35 3.50
C GLY A 570 27.44 -12.65 3.75
N THR A 571 28.03 -13.78 3.35
CA THR A 571 27.34 -15.07 3.30
C THR A 571 27.42 -15.79 4.65
N TRP A 572 26.26 -16.00 5.25
CA TRP A 572 26.08 -16.88 6.41
C TRP A 572 25.64 -18.25 5.93
N THR A 573 26.20 -19.31 6.52
CA THR A 573 25.84 -20.69 6.20
C THR A 573 25.22 -21.37 7.41
N TYR A 574 24.18 -22.17 7.21
CA TYR A 574 23.55 -22.94 8.27
C TYR A 574 23.47 -24.42 7.91
N HIS A 575 23.58 -25.23 8.96
CA HIS A 575 23.44 -26.68 8.93
C HIS A 575 22.35 -27.07 9.93
N ILE A 576 21.31 -27.74 9.47
CA ILE A 576 20.20 -28.21 10.30
C ILE A 576 20.19 -29.74 10.24
N GLU A 577 20.37 -30.36 11.39
CA GLU A 577 20.29 -31.79 11.56
C GLU A 577 18.88 -32.17 12.04
N ARG A 578 18.19 -33.00 11.27
CA ARG A 578 16.82 -33.45 11.49
C ARG A 578 16.81 -34.93 11.86
N PHE A 579 15.84 -35.33 12.67
CA PHE A 579 15.53 -36.75 12.82
C PHE A 579 14.81 -37.28 11.57
N GLN A 580 15.07 -38.53 11.18
CA GLN A 580 14.38 -39.16 10.05
C GLN A 580 12.89 -39.38 10.35
N GLY A 581 12.08 -39.39 9.29
CA GLY A 581 10.65 -39.70 9.39
C GLY A 581 9.81 -38.56 9.97
N SER A 582 10.28 -37.31 9.87
CA SER A 582 9.42 -36.16 10.18
C SER A 582 8.40 -35.97 9.06
N PRO A 583 7.10 -36.18 9.30
CA PRO A 583 6.12 -36.06 8.23
C PRO A 583 5.68 -34.61 7.99
N GLN A 584 6.22 -33.66 8.76
CA GLN A 584 5.86 -32.24 8.73
C GLN A 584 7.04 -31.44 8.15
N PRO A 585 6.79 -30.47 7.26
CA PRO A 585 7.84 -29.58 6.80
C PRO A 585 8.31 -28.66 7.94
N HIS A 586 9.59 -28.28 7.92
CA HIS A 586 10.11 -27.16 8.72
C HIS A 586 10.29 -25.93 7.82
N TYR A 587 10.25 -24.73 8.40
CA TYR A 587 10.55 -23.49 7.66
C TYR A 587 11.71 -22.76 8.31
N VAL A 588 12.74 -22.46 7.52
CA VAL A 588 13.81 -21.54 7.91
C VAL A 588 13.39 -20.14 7.49
N GLN A 589 13.48 -19.19 8.42
CA GLN A 589 13.26 -17.78 8.16
C GLN A 589 14.38 -16.95 8.79
N VAL A 590 14.88 -15.99 8.04
CA VAL A 590 15.82 -14.98 8.55
C VAL A 590 15.22 -13.60 8.36
N MET A 591 15.07 -12.89 9.47
CA MET A 591 14.61 -11.51 9.50
C MET A 591 15.78 -10.62 9.90
N ALA A 592 15.98 -9.49 9.24
CA ALA A 592 17.01 -8.51 9.59
C ALA A 592 16.46 -7.08 9.54
N LYS A 593 17.05 -6.16 10.29
CA LYS A 593 16.63 -4.76 10.29
C LYS A 593 17.61 -3.90 9.47
N PRO A 594 17.13 -2.89 8.73
CA PRO A 594 18.01 -1.89 8.15
C PRO A 594 18.81 -1.14 9.22
N LEU A 595 20.11 -0.92 8.99
CA LEU A 595 21.00 -0.19 9.91
C LEU A 595 20.58 1.28 10.10
N SER A 596 20.05 1.87 9.04
CA SER A 596 19.42 3.20 9.06
C SER A 596 18.01 3.13 8.47
N LYS A 597 17.10 3.93 9.02
CA LYS A 597 15.70 4.02 8.60
C LYS A 597 15.51 4.33 7.11
N ASN A 598 16.48 5.01 6.51
CA ASN A 598 16.44 5.42 5.11
C ASN A 598 17.29 4.51 4.20
N SER A 599 17.82 3.41 4.72
CA SER A 599 18.62 2.49 3.90
C SER A 599 17.74 1.81 2.86
N PRO A 600 18.19 1.72 1.60
CA PRO A 600 17.39 1.11 0.55
C PRO A 600 17.41 -0.41 0.71
N VAL A 601 16.23 -1.00 0.91
CA VAL A 601 16.04 -2.46 1.07
C VAL A 601 15.38 -3.03 -0.18
N VAL A 602 15.76 -4.24 -0.58
CA VAL A 602 15.08 -4.98 -1.65
C VAL A 602 13.71 -5.44 -1.16
N ARG A 603 12.66 -5.06 -1.88
CA ARG A 603 11.28 -5.47 -1.63
C ARG A 603 10.65 -5.94 -2.92
N ALA A 604 9.93 -7.05 -2.84
CA ALA A 604 9.06 -7.55 -3.88
C ALA A 604 7.60 -7.44 -3.43
N ARG A 605 6.73 -6.97 -4.31
CA ARG A 605 5.28 -7.01 -4.11
C ARG A 605 4.59 -7.55 -5.35
N ALA A 606 3.44 -8.19 -5.15
CA ALA A 606 2.54 -8.62 -6.22
C ALA A 606 1.11 -8.24 -5.86
N TRP A 607 0.33 -7.83 -6.86
CA TRP A 607 -1.08 -7.49 -6.72
C TRP A 607 -1.82 -7.80 -8.02
N THR A 608 -3.14 -7.67 -8.03
CA THR A 608 -3.98 -7.98 -9.19
C THR A 608 -4.77 -6.77 -9.66
N SER A 609 -5.25 -6.80 -10.91
CA SER A 609 -6.16 -5.78 -11.48
C SER A 609 -7.54 -5.70 -10.82
N GLY A 610 -7.81 -6.55 -9.82
CA GLY A 610 -9.09 -6.68 -9.12
C GLY A 610 -9.57 -8.13 -9.09
N THR A 611 -10.88 -8.32 -8.96
CA THR A 611 -11.52 -9.65 -8.91
C THR A 611 -12.14 -10.08 -10.24
N THR A 612 -11.97 -9.28 -11.29
CA THR A 612 -12.60 -9.46 -12.60
C THR A 612 -11.74 -10.26 -13.57
N ASN A 613 -12.38 -11.06 -14.43
CA ASN A 613 -11.76 -11.84 -15.50
C ASN A 613 -11.67 -10.99 -16.79
N PRO A 614 -10.53 -10.91 -17.52
CA PRO A 614 -9.23 -11.51 -17.21
C PRO A 614 -8.54 -10.86 -16.00
N LEU A 615 -7.97 -11.71 -15.14
CA LEU A 615 -7.16 -11.30 -14.00
C LEU A 615 -5.75 -10.97 -14.50
N THR A 616 -5.30 -9.74 -14.31
CA THR A 616 -3.89 -9.36 -14.55
C THR A 616 -3.14 -9.39 -13.23
N ILE A 617 -1.95 -10.02 -13.21
CA ILE A 617 -1.06 -10.03 -12.05
C ILE A 617 0.06 -9.03 -12.33
N TYR A 618 0.21 -8.06 -11.44
CA TYR A 618 1.32 -7.12 -11.47
C TYR A 618 2.33 -7.51 -10.39
N ALA A 619 3.61 -7.29 -10.69
CA ALA A 619 4.67 -7.44 -9.72
C ALA A 619 5.63 -6.26 -9.81
N GLU A 620 6.28 -5.95 -8.69
CA GLU A 620 7.29 -4.91 -8.61
C GLU A 620 8.41 -5.36 -7.69
N VAL A 621 9.65 -5.19 -8.15
CA VAL A 621 10.86 -5.41 -7.37
C VAL A 621 11.66 -4.11 -7.32
N LYS A 622 11.84 -3.58 -6.11
CA LYS A 622 12.56 -2.32 -5.88
C LYS A 622 13.60 -2.47 -4.80
N ARG A 623 14.70 -1.74 -4.92
CA ARG A 623 15.67 -1.50 -3.84
C ARG A 623 15.49 -0.06 -3.34
N GLY A 624 14.84 0.11 -2.19
CA GLY A 624 14.32 1.42 -1.80
C GLY A 624 13.24 1.88 -2.79
N ASP A 625 13.44 3.04 -3.42
CA ASP A 625 12.55 3.55 -4.47
C ASP A 625 13.02 3.20 -5.89
N TYR A 626 14.14 2.48 -6.02
CA TYR A 626 14.82 2.25 -7.29
C TYR A 626 14.43 0.92 -7.91
N PRO A 627 14.16 0.85 -9.23
CA PRO A 627 13.92 -0.42 -9.92
C PRO A 627 15.18 -1.29 -9.88
N VAL A 628 14.98 -2.61 -9.81
CA VAL A 628 16.08 -3.59 -9.89
C VAL A 628 16.15 -4.13 -11.31
N LEU A 629 17.19 -3.73 -12.06
CA LEU A 629 17.39 -4.17 -13.44
C LEU A 629 17.80 -5.64 -13.50
N GLY A 630 17.25 -6.38 -14.45
CA GLY A 630 17.55 -7.80 -14.67
C GLY A 630 17.03 -8.72 -13.58
N ALA A 631 16.08 -8.26 -12.76
CA ALA A 631 15.45 -9.09 -11.74
C ALA A 631 14.66 -10.23 -12.39
N LYS A 632 14.96 -11.49 -12.01
CA LYS A 632 14.13 -12.62 -12.38
C LYS A 632 12.92 -12.70 -11.44
N VAL A 633 11.72 -12.51 -11.98
CA VAL A 633 10.47 -12.60 -11.20
C VAL A 633 9.67 -13.83 -11.65
N GLU A 634 9.55 -14.82 -10.76
CA GLU A 634 8.70 -16.01 -10.96
C GLU A 634 7.37 -15.83 -10.22
N VAL A 635 6.25 -16.02 -10.91
CA VAL A 635 4.92 -16.05 -10.30
C VAL A 635 4.44 -17.50 -10.20
N SER A 636 3.98 -17.89 -9.02
CA SER A 636 3.34 -19.18 -8.77
C SER A 636 1.85 -18.98 -8.50
N VAL A 637 0.99 -19.50 -9.37
CA VAL A 637 -0.47 -19.44 -9.22
C VAL A 637 -0.98 -20.79 -8.72
N ILE A 638 -1.75 -20.78 -7.63
CA ILE A 638 -2.37 -21.98 -7.07
C ILE A 638 -3.88 -21.79 -7.08
N ARG A 639 -4.58 -22.55 -7.91
CA ARG A 639 -6.04 -22.63 -7.90
C ARG A 639 -6.46 -23.79 -6.98
N PRO A 640 -7.19 -23.51 -5.88
CA PRO A 640 -7.72 -24.56 -5.03
C PRO A 640 -8.58 -25.54 -5.85
N GLY A 641 -8.42 -26.84 -5.60
CA GLY A 641 -9.29 -27.84 -6.20
C GLY A 641 -10.70 -27.74 -5.63
N LEU A 642 -11.71 -27.91 -6.47
CA LEU A 642 -13.10 -28.02 -6.04
C LEU A 642 -13.37 -29.47 -5.58
N ASN A 643 -14.16 -29.63 -4.50
CA ASN A 643 -14.68 -30.93 -4.05
C ASN A 643 -13.61 -32.03 -3.85
N GLY A 644 -12.44 -31.68 -3.30
CA GLY A 644 -11.38 -32.66 -3.00
C GLY A 644 -10.48 -33.02 -4.18
N SER A 645 -10.60 -32.32 -5.32
CA SER A 645 -9.59 -32.39 -6.38
C SER A 645 -8.27 -31.75 -5.93
N ASN A 646 -7.16 -32.19 -6.54
CA ASN A 646 -5.85 -31.59 -6.28
C ASN A 646 -5.83 -30.13 -6.72
N ALA A 647 -5.12 -29.28 -5.96
CA ALA A 647 -4.90 -27.90 -6.37
C ALA A 647 -4.11 -27.83 -7.68
N HIS A 648 -4.59 -27.02 -8.62
CA HIS A 648 -3.86 -26.75 -9.86
C HIS A 648 -2.76 -25.71 -9.60
N ARG A 649 -1.55 -25.96 -10.09
CA ARG A 649 -0.38 -25.11 -9.85
C ARG A 649 0.27 -24.75 -11.17
N GLU A 650 0.44 -23.47 -11.41
CA GLU A 650 1.21 -22.96 -12.54
C GLU A 650 2.36 -22.10 -12.04
N LYS A 651 3.46 -22.12 -12.79
CA LYS A 651 4.62 -21.27 -12.58
C LYS A 651 5.05 -20.68 -13.90
N PHE A 652 5.29 -19.38 -13.92
CA PHE A 652 5.80 -18.68 -15.10
C PHE A 652 6.66 -17.49 -14.69
N ASP A 653 7.63 -17.15 -15.55
CA ASP A 653 8.49 -15.99 -15.40
C ASP A 653 7.82 -14.75 -16.01
N LEU A 654 7.88 -13.60 -15.35
CA LEU A 654 7.41 -12.33 -15.92
C LEU A 654 8.47 -11.75 -16.87
N LEU A 655 8.02 -11.16 -17.98
CA LEU A 655 8.88 -10.70 -19.08
C LEU A 655 9.53 -9.33 -18.84
N ASP A 656 8.96 -8.49 -17.95
CA ASP A 656 9.53 -7.18 -17.63
C ASP A 656 10.85 -7.34 -16.86
N THR A 657 11.93 -6.82 -17.44
CA THR A 657 13.29 -6.86 -16.90
C THR A 657 13.63 -5.64 -16.04
N GLY A 658 12.66 -4.78 -15.76
CA GLY A 658 12.81 -3.57 -14.95
C GLY A 658 13.30 -2.35 -15.73
N SER A 659 13.42 -2.45 -17.06
CA SER A 659 13.85 -1.34 -17.94
C SER A 659 12.75 -0.28 -18.17
N GLY A 660 11.55 -0.48 -17.61
CA GLY A 660 10.42 0.43 -17.81
C GLY A 660 9.85 0.41 -19.23
N GLY A 661 10.38 -0.47 -20.09
CA GLY A 661 9.81 -0.80 -21.38
C GLY A 661 8.62 -1.72 -21.15
N GLN A 662 7.43 -1.16 -21.26
CA GLN A 662 6.17 -1.88 -21.28
C GLN A 662 6.12 -2.76 -22.55
N TYR A 663 6.82 -3.90 -22.51
CA TYR A 663 6.72 -4.97 -23.49
C TYR A 663 5.66 -5.97 -22.99
N ASP A 664 4.41 -5.56 -23.01
CA ASP A 664 3.28 -6.48 -22.96
C ASP A 664 2.80 -6.70 -24.40
N LEU A 665 3.14 -7.86 -24.96
CA LEU A 665 2.39 -8.52 -26.03
C LEU A 665 1.78 -9.80 -25.49
#